data_AF-A0A4U0XHV5-F1
#
_entry.id   AF-A0A4U0XHV5-F1
#
_cell.length_a   1.000
_cell.length_b   1.000
_cell.length_c   1.000
_cell.angle_alpha   90.00
_cell.angle_beta   90.00
_cell.angle_gamma   90.00
#
_symmetry.space_group_name_H-M   'P 1'
#
loop_
_entity.id
_entity.type
_entity.pdbx_description
1 polymer ?
#
loop_
_entity_poly.entity_id
_entity_poly.type
_entity_poly.pdbx_seq_one_letter_code
_entity_poly.pdbx_strand_id
1 'polypeptide(L)'
;MSRDLHGSSGEPSYGTFAGDSTTANSPVTTMAFNAAAGHSDTKHGSLDGEHAHGHDILKGDIIVGTIAGEEARQATEHEHNLSFRDAIRLYPAAIGWSVFFSLGIIMTAFDPQLLGNLYATPAFQRDFGYLYEGSWIIKAPWQTGLSMGSPIGQIAPTYASEVSPIALRGVLTSYINLCFVIGQLIANGVIAGTSQLNNHWAYSGPFASQWFWCLVILVGWPFAPESPWFLIRKGRFDEAESSLRRLASKEVDIKPAMAMMIETDRLEQELEAGTTYLDCFRQINRRRTEIAMGVYSIQVISGIYLVGYATYFFTLAGLPTDKAFDMSIGFLALGFVGTLCSWVLLVNFGRRIIYNVGLSALVVLLLIIGILDCAPGYTENTPLIWAQSSLMLVWNLCYGLSVGPVCFVILCEVSATKVRSKTIALATATQALVGIVMTIAIPYLINPDQANARGKIGFFFGGLGALSLLWSFFRVPETKGRTYEELDIMFSRGASRLLAASLRIVIGIEYMIYLKMDDLAPFTHTPVDDIPGIHDRITRTFHTHTTRILQYRLKQLRSLYWGLKDEEPALTEALKLDLGKSAYEAYMSEIGWCLNDILFVCKNLEAWMKDEAAPDMPLMNMLMRPRIRKDPLGAVLIIGAYNFPYMLALGPLIGAIASGCTAVLKPSENAPNSARIMQHIIEQSLSSDAYEVVQGGIPETTALLEQKWDKIFYTGNVGVGKIIAKKAAETLTPVTLELGGRNPAIVSKHADPRLAARRLLWAKLFNAGQVCVSQNYVLVDKEVLPAFMHELGEALREFQPQGAKDNDDYSHIVNERQWSRLKSLLDSTKGKIIYGGHTDQDSLLFEPTVVQVESADDPLVREESFGPLVPILPVQDLEEAIRTANEVHATPLALYTFGSKADNAKVLAETRSGGATMNDAIFHASMPTLAFGGVGDSGQGAYRGMASFDCFTHRRSVTQTPGWMEGLLNVRYPPYTAEKSKKIKQMQDLKPDFDRQGNTKRSLVWWLLLLGGKGTVSAGVRWAVFVSLLAVGARVYRGR
;
A
#
# COMPACT_ATOMS: atom_id res chain seq x y z
N MET A 1 64.61 2.25 -21.91
CA MET A 1 65.61 3.32 -22.16
C MET A 1 65.29 4.46 -21.20
N SER A 2 66.28 5.22 -20.74
CA SER A 2 66.14 6.16 -19.61
C SER A 2 65.69 7.57 -20.02
N ARG A 3 64.95 8.23 -19.10
CA ARG A 3 65.07 9.62 -18.58
C ARG A 3 63.70 10.05 -18.01
N ASP A 4 63.56 10.27 -16.70
CA ASP A 4 63.93 11.45 -15.88
C ASP A 4 62.82 12.53 -15.91
N LEU A 5 62.35 13.15 -14.82
CA LEU A 5 62.63 13.01 -13.38
C LEU A 5 61.45 13.54 -12.52
N HIS A 6 61.49 13.37 -11.19
CA HIS A 6 60.41 13.75 -10.23
C HIS A 6 60.71 15.04 -9.41
N GLY A 7 59.63 15.69 -8.93
CA GLY A 7 59.57 16.56 -7.74
C GLY A 7 58.18 17.23 -7.65
N SER A 8 57.33 17.07 -6.62
CA SER A 8 57.46 17.34 -5.17
C SER A 8 57.60 18.84 -4.83
N SER A 9 56.84 19.45 -3.91
CA SER A 9 55.69 18.99 -3.07
C SER A 9 55.10 20.21 -2.35
N GLY A 10 53.78 20.30 -2.14
CA GLY A 10 53.13 21.55 -1.66
C GLY A 10 52.13 21.39 -0.50
N GLU A 11 52.62 21.65 0.71
CA GLU A 11 51.92 22.39 1.78
C GLU A 11 52.57 23.81 1.84
N PRO A 12 52.02 24.87 2.49
CA PRO A 12 51.20 24.82 3.71
C PRO A 12 50.13 25.94 3.92
N SER A 13 49.64 26.00 5.16
CA SER A 13 49.35 27.21 5.97
C SER A 13 47.96 27.90 5.91
N TYR A 14 47.53 28.29 7.11
CA TYR A 14 46.48 29.28 7.39
C TYR A 14 47.00 30.70 7.10
N GLY A 15 46.11 31.62 6.69
CA GLY A 15 46.38 33.05 6.65
C GLY A 15 45.10 33.89 6.70
N THR A 16 44.93 34.70 7.75
CA THR A 16 43.84 35.68 7.87
C THR A 16 44.21 37.00 7.21
N PHE A 17 43.23 37.65 6.58
CA PHE A 17 43.31 39.08 6.24
C PHE A 17 41.95 39.76 6.44
N ALA A 18 42.01 41.02 6.85
CA ALA A 18 40.89 41.96 6.88
C ALA A 18 41.27 43.21 6.07
N GLY A 19 40.28 43.92 5.53
CA GLY A 19 40.44 45.14 4.74
C GLY A 19 39.09 45.87 4.67
N ASP A 20 39.09 47.19 4.79
CA ASP A 20 37.98 47.94 5.39
C ASP A 20 37.43 49.06 4.48
N SER A 21 36.33 49.69 4.92
CA SER A 21 35.79 51.01 4.48
C SER A 21 35.08 51.09 3.10
N THR A 22 34.17 52.05 2.80
CA THR A 22 33.93 53.43 3.34
C THR A 22 32.45 53.91 3.29
N THR A 23 32.02 54.69 4.31
CA THR A 23 31.10 55.90 4.28
C THR A 23 29.65 55.86 3.72
N ALA A 24 28.67 56.69 4.14
CA ALA A 24 28.47 57.54 5.34
C ALA A 24 27.05 58.20 5.42
N ASN A 25 26.59 58.47 6.65
CA ASN A 25 25.70 59.57 7.14
C ASN A 25 24.23 59.79 6.67
N SER A 26 23.48 60.51 7.54
CA SER A 26 22.04 60.86 7.55
C SER A 26 21.80 62.35 7.12
N PRO A 27 20.60 63.05 7.21
CA PRO A 27 19.58 63.06 8.29
C PRO A 27 18.06 63.39 8.00
N VAL A 28 17.17 63.03 8.95
CA VAL A 28 16.01 63.76 9.59
C VAL A 28 15.01 64.65 8.79
N THR A 29 13.68 64.56 9.08
CA THR A 29 12.70 65.64 9.51
C THR A 29 11.22 65.12 9.65
N THR A 30 10.28 65.89 10.25
CA THR A 30 8.93 65.45 10.77
C THR A 30 7.79 66.48 10.55
N MET A 31 6.50 66.04 10.44
CA MET A 31 5.18 66.75 10.68
C MET A 31 4.01 65.71 10.64
N ALA A 32 2.78 65.79 11.22
CA ALA A 32 1.89 66.80 11.88
C ALA A 32 0.88 67.55 10.95
N PHE A 33 -0.41 67.83 11.27
CA PHE A 33 -1.32 67.49 12.42
C PHE A 33 -2.83 67.84 12.12
N ASN A 34 -3.81 67.22 12.82
CA ASN A 34 -5.19 67.71 13.20
C ASN A 34 -6.30 67.91 12.11
N ALA A 35 -7.62 68.07 12.39
CA ALA A 35 -8.57 67.65 13.48
C ALA A 35 -10.06 68.09 13.20
N ALA A 36 -11.03 67.68 14.05
CA ALA A 36 -12.49 68.05 14.13
C ALA A 36 -13.44 67.51 13.01
N ALA A 37 -14.69 67.03 13.19
CA ALA A 37 -15.86 67.24 14.10
C ALA A 37 -16.87 68.33 13.64
N GLY A 38 -18.22 68.17 13.62
CA GLY A 38 -19.12 67.02 13.88
C GLY A 38 -20.63 67.44 13.94
N HIS A 39 -21.59 66.49 14.07
CA HIS A 39 -23.07 66.68 14.21
C HIS A 39 -23.84 67.29 13.00
N SER A 40 -25.17 67.14 12.80
CA SER A 40 -26.18 66.11 13.18
C SER A 40 -27.57 66.46 12.58
N ASP A 41 -28.34 65.52 11.99
CA ASP A 41 -29.83 65.47 12.10
C ASP A 41 -30.47 64.22 11.44
N THR A 42 -31.79 64.00 11.62
CA THR A 42 -32.50 62.77 11.12
C THR A 42 -33.91 63.00 10.54
N LYS A 43 -34.29 62.23 9.48
CA LYS A 43 -35.61 61.51 9.38
C LYS A 43 -35.84 60.68 8.09
N HIS A 44 -36.30 59.44 8.32
CA HIS A 44 -37.20 58.58 7.53
C HIS A 44 -36.99 58.30 6.02
N GLY A 45 -36.68 57.03 5.74
CA GLY A 45 -37.32 56.22 4.67
C GLY A 45 -36.52 56.08 3.35
N SER A 46 -36.35 54.88 2.77
CA SER A 46 -36.70 53.53 3.27
C SER A 46 -35.98 52.42 2.47
N LEU A 47 -35.62 51.34 3.17
CA LEU A 47 -35.13 50.04 2.66
C LEU A 47 -33.68 49.97 2.11
N ASP A 48 -33.12 48.77 2.32
CA ASP A 48 -31.96 48.10 1.72
C ASP A 48 -30.54 48.69 1.92
N GLY A 49 -29.79 48.03 2.83
CA GLY A 49 -28.42 48.30 3.26
C GLY A 49 -28.27 48.05 4.78
N GLU A 50 -27.12 47.73 5.37
CA GLU A 50 -25.78 47.33 4.88
C GLU A 50 -25.09 46.56 6.03
N HIS A 51 -24.21 45.59 5.73
CA HIS A 51 -23.29 45.03 6.74
C HIS A 51 -21.95 45.78 6.71
N ALA A 52 -21.86 46.88 7.46
CA ALA A 52 -20.64 47.68 7.58
C ALA A 52 -19.61 47.03 8.53
N HIS A 53 -18.31 47.24 8.22
CA HIS A 53 -17.19 46.78 9.03
C HIS A 53 -17.00 47.57 10.33
N GLY A 54 -16.46 46.87 11.34
CA GLY A 54 -15.31 47.40 12.09
C GLY A 54 -15.60 48.20 13.35
N HIS A 55 -15.20 47.63 14.48
CA HIS A 55 -14.68 48.39 15.61
C HIS A 55 -13.36 47.74 16.03
N ASP A 56 -12.32 48.55 16.21
CA ASP A 56 -10.92 48.10 16.25
C ASP A 56 -10.22 48.51 17.56
N ILE A 57 -9.04 47.92 17.78
CA ILE A 57 -8.05 48.21 18.83
C ILE A 57 -8.41 47.74 20.24
N LEU A 58 -7.72 46.69 20.70
CA LEU A 58 -6.75 46.84 21.81
C LEU A 58 -5.73 45.66 21.90
N LYS A 59 -4.58 45.87 21.24
CA LYS A 59 -3.20 45.49 21.65
C LYS A 59 -2.88 44.03 22.04
N GLY A 60 -2.14 43.35 21.16
CA GLY A 60 -1.29 42.19 21.46
C GLY A 60 -0.87 41.48 20.19
N ASP A 61 0.42 41.40 19.88
CA ASP A 61 0.92 41.00 18.55
C ASP A 61 0.62 39.52 18.19
N ILE A 62 -0.48 39.29 17.47
CA ILE A 62 -0.70 38.11 16.61
C ILE A 62 -1.36 38.58 15.32
N ILE A 63 -0.66 38.47 14.18
CA ILE A 63 -1.21 38.77 12.86
C ILE A 63 -1.93 37.53 12.33
N VAL A 64 -3.24 37.45 12.61
CA VAL A 64 -4.12 36.37 12.14
C VAL A 64 -4.40 36.56 10.64
N GLY A 65 -4.32 35.46 9.86
CA GLY A 65 -4.73 35.44 8.45
C GLY A 65 -3.69 34.90 7.45
N THR A 66 -2.43 34.65 7.86
CA THR A 66 -1.46 33.96 7.00
C THR A 66 -0.35 33.26 7.78
N ILE A 67 0.23 33.93 8.80
CA ILE A 67 1.32 33.37 9.62
C ILE A 67 0.83 32.15 10.43
N ALA A 68 -0.39 32.23 10.98
CA ALA A 68 -0.99 31.16 11.79
C ALA A 68 -1.13 29.82 11.05
N GLY A 69 -1.28 29.81 9.72
CA GLY A 69 -1.38 28.58 8.93
C GLY A 69 -0.07 27.80 8.92
N GLU A 70 1.06 28.49 8.72
CA GLU A 70 2.39 27.87 8.72
C GLU A 70 2.83 27.46 10.13
N GLU A 71 2.51 28.26 11.16
CA GLU A 71 2.72 27.87 12.56
C GLU A 71 1.90 26.65 12.97
N ALA A 72 0.62 26.55 12.56
CA ALA A 72 -0.22 25.39 12.81
C ALA A 72 0.23 24.14 12.02
N ARG A 73 0.74 24.32 10.79
CA ARG A 73 1.35 23.25 9.99
C ARG A 73 2.60 22.71 10.66
N GLN A 74 3.50 23.58 11.11
CA GLN A 74 4.70 23.19 11.85
C GLN A 74 4.37 22.58 13.22
N ALA A 75 3.32 23.03 13.92
CA ALA A 75 2.82 22.38 15.13
C ALA A 75 2.35 20.93 14.86
N THR A 76 1.63 20.73 13.76
CA THR A 76 1.10 19.42 13.36
C THR A 76 2.23 18.47 12.94
N GLU A 77 3.22 18.94 12.16
CA GLU A 77 4.43 18.17 11.85
C GLU A 77 5.24 17.86 13.10
N HIS A 78 5.36 18.80 14.05
CA HIS A 78 6.06 18.56 15.31
C HIS A 78 5.37 17.48 16.14
N GLU A 79 4.03 17.53 16.29
CA GLU A 79 3.28 16.50 17.02
C GLU A 79 3.29 15.13 16.30
N HIS A 80 3.33 15.11 14.96
CA HIS A 80 3.47 13.87 14.17
C HIS A 80 4.86 13.22 14.30
N ASN A 81 5.92 14.02 14.53
CA ASN A 81 7.28 13.53 14.75
C ASN A 81 7.58 13.19 16.23
N LEU A 82 6.66 13.49 17.15
CA LEU A 82 6.88 13.43 18.60
C LEU A 82 6.84 11.98 19.12
N SER A 83 7.98 11.43 19.55
CA SER A 83 8.04 10.02 19.98
C SER A 83 7.37 9.80 21.33
N PHE A 84 6.94 8.56 21.59
CA PHE A 84 6.33 8.15 22.87
C PHE A 84 7.20 8.47 24.10
N ARG A 85 8.54 8.46 23.97
CA ARG A 85 9.46 8.82 25.08
C ARG A 85 9.52 10.32 25.30
N ASP A 86 9.54 11.09 24.22
CA ASP A 86 9.60 12.55 24.26
C ASP A 86 8.28 13.11 24.79
N ALA A 87 7.14 12.52 24.41
CA ALA A 87 5.83 12.88 24.92
C ALA A 87 5.71 12.69 26.45
N ILE A 88 6.28 11.61 27.01
CA ILE A 88 6.34 11.39 28.46
C ILE A 88 7.18 12.46 29.16
N ARG A 89 8.31 12.87 28.57
CA ARG A 89 9.16 13.96 29.09
C ARG A 89 8.44 15.32 29.03
N LEU A 90 7.75 15.59 27.92
CA LEU A 90 7.22 16.93 27.59
C LEU A 90 5.85 17.22 28.20
N TYR A 91 5.02 16.20 28.50
CA TYR A 91 3.66 16.37 29.03
C TYR A 91 3.34 15.55 30.32
N PRO A 92 4.22 15.54 31.35
CA PRO A 92 4.00 14.73 32.55
C PRO A 92 2.79 15.18 33.38
N ALA A 93 2.41 16.46 33.34
CA ALA A 93 1.24 16.97 34.05
C ALA A 93 -0.07 16.51 33.39
N ALA A 94 -0.16 16.54 32.05
CA ALA A 94 -1.30 15.97 31.32
C ALA A 94 -1.49 14.47 31.60
N ILE A 95 -0.39 13.69 31.62
CA ILE A 95 -0.40 12.28 32.03
C ILE A 95 -0.97 12.14 33.45
N GLY A 96 -0.44 12.92 34.41
CA GLY A 96 -0.86 12.89 35.80
C GLY A 96 -2.35 13.18 36.00
N TRP A 97 -2.90 14.20 35.35
CA TRP A 97 -4.33 14.53 35.44
C TRP A 97 -5.22 13.52 34.73
N SER A 98 -4.81 13.00 33.55
CA SER A 98 -5.55 11.92 32.88
C SER A 98 -5.58 10.64 33.71
N VAL A 99 -4.51 10.31 34.43
CA VAL A 99 -4.46 9.19 35.38
C VAL A 99 -5.35 9.46 36.60
N PHE A 100 -5.26 10.65 37.20
CA PHE A 100 -6.04 11.03 38.39
C PHE A 100 -7.55 10.93 38.17
N PHE A 101 -8.08 11.55 37.11
CA PHE A 101 -9.52 11.48 36.82
C PHE A 101 -9.97 10.07 36.40
N SER A 102 -9.07 9.25 35.86
CA SER A 102 -9.40 7.85 35.55
C SER A 102 -9.59 6.98 36.81
N LEU A 103 -9.11 7.41 38.00
CA LEU A 103 -9.35 6.69 39.25
C LEU A 103 -10.85 6.55 39.58
N GLY A 104 -11.72 7.42 39.06
CA GLY A 104 -13.18 7.29 39.24
C GLY A 104 -13.75 6.00 38.66
N ILE A 105 -13.13 5.46 37.61
CA ILE A 105 -13.53 4.19 36.97
C ILE A 105 -13.24 2.98 37.87
N ILE A 106 -12.30 3.08 38.81
CA ILE A 106 -12.04 2.04 39.82
C ILE A 106 -13.33 1.76 40.61
N MET A 107 -14.13 2.79 40.91
CA MET A 107 -15.42 2.62 41.61
C MET A 107 -16.44 1.84 40.77
N THR A 108 -16.61 2.20 39.49
CA THR A 108 -17.52 1.51 38.55
C THR A 108 -17.16 0.03 38.36
N ALA A 109 -15.90 -0.34 38.60
CA ALA A 109 -15.43 -1.72 38.60
C ALA A 109 -15.69 -2.51 39.89
N PHE A 110 -15.95 -1.85 41.02
CA PHE A 110 -16.32 -2.56 42.24
C PHE A 110 -17.71 -3.18 42.10
N ASP A 111 -18.71 -2.44 41.60
CA ASP A 111 -20.13 -2.87 41.66
C ASP A 111 -20.40 -4.27 41.10
N PRO A 112 -19.91 -4.66 39.90
CA PRO A 112 -20.20 -5.98 39.34
C PRO A 112 -19.60 -7.13 40.16
N GLN A 113 -18.45 -6.88 40.81
CA GLN A 113 -17.74 -7.86 41.65
C GLN A 113 -18.29 -7.89 43.08
N LEU A 114 -18.72 -6.74 43.61
CA LEU A 114 -19.45 -6.65 44.88
C LEU A 114 -20.75 -7.47 44.76
N LEU A 115 -21.60 -7.12 43.80
CA LEU A 115 -22.97 -7.65 43.71
C LEU A 115 -23.00 -9.16 43.45
N GLY A 116 -22.16 -9.67 42.54
CA GLY A 116 -22.07 -11.10 42.25
C GLY A 116 -21.71 -11.95 43.47
N ASN A 117 -20.75 -11.50 44.29
CA ASN A 117 -20.36 -12.19 45.52
C ASN A 117 -21.34 -11.91 46.69
N LEU A 118 -22.00 -10.75 46.73
CA LEU A 118 -23.01 -10.42 47.74
C LEU A 118 -24.17 -11.43 47.70
N TYR A 119 -24.65 -11.81 46.52
CA TYR A 119 -25.75 -12.80 46.38
C TYR A 119 -25.38 -14.20 46.90
N ALA A 120 -24.09 -14.51 47.05
CA ALA A 120 -23.56 -15.74 47.64
C ALA A 120 -23.21 -15.61 49.13
N THR A 121 -23.29 -14.41 49.73
CA THR A 121 -22.89 -14.16 51.12
C THR A 121 -24.00 -14.58 52.10
N PRO A 122 -23.79 -15.54 53.02
CA PRO A 122 -24.88 -16.09 53.85
C PRO A 122 -25.60 -15.07 54.74
N ALA A 123 -24.88 -14.06 55.27
CA ALA A 123 -25.49 -12.98 56.04
C ALA A 123 -26.47 -12.16 55.17
N PHE A 124 -26.10 -11.84 53.93
CA PHE A 124 -26.95 -11.08 53.01
C PHE A 124 -28.14 -11.91 52.50
N GLN A 125 -27.94 -13.20 52.24
CA GLN A 125 -29.02 -14.14 51.90
C GLN A 125 -30.05 -14.27 53.02
N ARG A 126 -29.62 -14.31 54.29
CA ARG A 126 -30.50 -14.34 55.47
C ARG A 126 -31.26 -13.01 55.64
N ASP A 127 -30.59 -11.88 55.44
CA ASP A 127 -31.13 -10.56 55.77
C ASP A 127 -32.03 -9.98 54.65
N PHE A 128 -31.88 -10.43 53.40
CA PHE A 128 -32.64 -9.93 52.23
C PHE A 128 -33.26 -11.00 51.31
N GLY A 129 -33.04 -12.30 51.58
CA GLY A 129 -33.54 -13.40 50.76
C GLY A 129 -34.89 -13.96 51.19
N TYR A 130 -35.26 -15.10 50.60
CA TYR A 130 -36.38 -15.93 51.04
C TYR A 130 -35.99 -17.41 51.06
N LEU A 131 -36.68 -18.20 51.87
CA LEU A 131 -36.41 -19.63 52.02
C LEU A 131 -36.99 -20.43 50.84
N TYR A 132 -36.15 -21.25 50.20
CA TYR A 132 -36.52 -22.18 49.14
C TYR A 132 -35.71 -23.47 49.28
N GLU A 133 -36.40 -24.61 49.33
CA GLU A 133 -35.83 -25.96 49.48
C GLU A 133 -34.75 -26.10 50.59
N GLY A 134 -34.95 -25.38 51.71
CA GLY A 134 -34.05 -25.40 52.88
C GLY A 134 -32.88 -24.41 52.80
N SER A 135 -32.74 -23.65 51.72
CA SER A 135 -31.70 -22.63 51.51
C SER A 135 -32.30 -21.22 51.42
N TRP A 136 -31.49 -20.18 51.65
CA TRP A 136 -31.89 -18.78 51.51
C TRP A 136 -31.39 -18.20 50.17
N ILE A 137 -32.30 -17.70 49.33
CA ILE A 137 -31.98 -17.19 48.00
C ILE A 137 -32.53 -15.79 47.74
N ILE A 138 -31.81 -14.98 46.95
CA ILE A 138 -32.22 -13.63 46.56
C ILE A 138 -33.11 -13.71 45.31
N LYS A 139 -34.28 -13.06 45.31
CA LYS A 139 -35.19 -13.02 44.15
C LYS A 139 -34.51 -12.40 42.92
N ALA A 140 -34.63 -13.04 41.75
CA ALA A 140 -33.98 -12.57 40.52
C ALA A 140 -34.26 -11.08 40.17
N PRO A 141 -35.48 -10.52 40.31
CA PRO A 141 -35.69 -9.09 40.09
C PRO A 141 -34.90 -8.14 41.01
N TRP A 142 -34.56 -8.57 42.23
CA TRP A 142 -33.65 -7.82 43.12
C TRP A 142 -32.20 -7.90 42.63
N GLN A 143 -31.76 -9.07 42.17
CA GLN A 143 -30.43 -9.24 41.58
C GLN A 143 -30.27 -8.38 40.32
N THR A 144 -31.28 -8.35 39.44
CA THR A 144 -31.29 -7.50 38.26
C THR A 144 -31.33 -6.02 38.65
N GLY A 145 -32.23 -5.62 39.55
CA GLY A 145 -32.41 -4.22 39.96
C GLY A 145 -31.16 -3.59 40.56
N LEU A 146 -30.48 -4.31 41.46
CA LEU A 146 -29.20 -3.84 42.04
C LEU A 146 -28.09 -3.78 40.98
N SER A 147 -28.00 -4.78 40.10
CA SER A 147 -26.99 -4.83 39.03
C SER A 147 -27.12 -3.70 37.99
N MET A 148 -28.29 -3.05 37.89
CA MET A 148 -28.53 -1.96 36.94
C MET A 148 -28.12 -0.56 37.44
N GLY A 149 -27.62 -0.41 38.66
CA GLY A 149 -27.14 0.89 39.17
C GLY A 149 -25.78 1.34 38.61
N SER A 150 -24.89 0.37 38.32
CA SER A 150 -23.48 0.62 37.95
C SER A 150 -23.22 1.46 36.67
N PRO A 151 -24.01 1.35 35.58
CA PRO A 151 -23.67 2.01 34.29
C PRO A 151 -23.63 3.55 34.28
N ILE A 152 -24.05 4.23 35.36
CA ILE A 152 -24.32 5.68 35.37
C ILE A 152 -23.03 6.55 35.39
N GLY A 153 -21.88 6.00 35.81
CA GLY A 153 -20.65 6.79 36.09
C GLY A 153 -19.71 7.14 34.92
N GLN A 154 -20.02 6.78 33.67
CA GLN A 154 -19.02 6.63 32.59
C GLN A 154 -18.49 7.93 31.91
N ILE A 155 -18.40 9.07 32.60
CA ILE A 155 -18.06 10.37 31.97
C ILE A 155 -16.55 10.56 31.70
N ALA A 156 -15.69 9.93 32.51
CA ALA A 156 -14.22 10.09 32.50
C ALA A 156 -13.49 9.97 31.14
N PRO A 157 -13.90 9.11 30.17
CA PRO A 157 -13.19 9.00 28.88
C PRO A 157 -13.12 10.31 28.09
N THR A 158 -14.12 11.18 28.25
CA THR A 158 -14.21 12.46 27.52
C THR A 158 -13.06 13.38 27.88
N TYR A 159 -12.88 13.65 29.19
CA TYR A 159 -11.82 14.54 29.71
C TYR A 159 -10.42 14.02 29.35
N ALA A 160 -10.17 12.72 29.54
CA ALA A 160 -8.90 12.09 29.17
C ALA A 160 -8.56 12.26 27.67
N SER A 161 -9.56 12.28 26.79
CA SER A 161 -9.35 12.50 25.35
C SER A 161 -8.99 13.95 24.98
N GLU A 162 -9.47 14.93 25.75
CA GLU A 162 -9.28 16.38 25.47
C GLU A 162 -7.95 16.92 25.98
N VAL A 163 -7.43 16.39 27.10
CA VAL A 163 -6.16 16.86 27.70
C VAL A 163 -4.91 16.11 27.20
N SER A 164 -5.07 15.12 26.30
CA SER A 164 -3.98 14.21 25.88
C SER A 164 -3.39 14.52 24.49
N PRO A 165 -2.05 14.71 24.37
CA PRO A 165 -1.34 14.77 23.09
C PRO A 165 -1.53 13.51 22.24
N ILE A 166 -1.53 13.63 20.90
CA ILE A 166 -1.76 12.55 19.92
C ILE A 166 -0.90 11.32 20.22
N ALA A 167 0.39 11.51 20.48
CA ALA A 167 1.35 10.43 20.74
C ALA A 167 1.04 9.57 21.98
N LEU A 168 0.30 10.12 22.97
CA LEU A 168 -0.05 9.45 24.23
C LEU A 168 -1.52 9.07 24.34
N ARG A 169 -2.39 9.74 23.59
CA ARG A 169 -3.86 9.63 23.64
C ARG A 169 -4.36 8.18 23.65
N GLY A 170 -3.83 7.32 22.78
CA GLY A 170 -4.20 5.91 22.72
C GLY A 170 -3.77 5.07 23.93
N VAL A 171 -2.71 5.45 24.66
CA VAL A 171 -2.30 4.78 25.89
C VAL A 171 -3.13 5.31 27.07
N LEU A 172 -3.26 6.63 27.20
CA LEU A 172 -4.01 7.27 28.29
C LEU A 172 -5.51 6.92 28.27
N THR A 173 -6.15 6.86 27.09
CA THR A 173 -7.53 6.36 26.98
C THR A 173 -7.67 4.85 27.23
N SER A 174 -6.61 4.07 27.10
CA SER A 174 -6.63 2.64 27.46
C SER A 174 -6.38 2.35 28.95
N TYR A 175 -5.81 3.31 29.70
CA TYR A 175 -5.66 3.23 31.16
C TYR A 175 -7.02 3.08 31.87
N ILE A 176 -8.11 3.54 31.25
CA ILE A 176 -9.51 3.31 31.65
C ILE A 176 -9.81 1.82 31.86
N ASN A 177 -9.39 0.94 30.94
CA ASN A 177 -9.57 -0.51 31.09
C ASN A 177 -8.71 -1.07 32.24
N LEU A 178 -7.55 -0.46 32.52
CA LEU A 178 -6.71 -0.87 33.64
C LEU A 178 -7.34 -0.48 34.98
N CYS A 179 -7.94 0.72 35.08
CA CYS A 179 -8.74 1.13 36.24
C CYS A 179 -9.91 0.16 36.48
N PHE A 180 -10.56 -0.34 35.42
CA PHE A 180 -11.57 -1.38 35.56
C PHE A 180 -11.01 -2.65 36.22
N VAL A 181 -9.88 -3.20 35.73
CA VAL A 181 -9.34 -4.44 36.33
C VAL A 181 -8.77 -4.21 37.73
N ILE A 182 -8.18 -3.04 38.01
CA ILE A 182 -7.73 -2.65 39.37
C ILE A 182 -8.92 -2.66 40.34
N GLY A 183 -10.06 -2.06 39.96
CA GLY A 183 -11.26 -2.06 40.80
C GLY A 183 -11.78 -3.48 41.05
N GLN A 184 -11.78 -4.34 40.03
CA GLN A 184 -12.22 -5.73 40.17
C GLN A 184 -11.31 -6.56 41.10
N LEU A 185 -9.99 -6.34 41.06
CA LEU A 185 -9.02 -7.00 41.93
C LEU A 185 -9.14 -6.53 43.38
N ILE A 186 -9.25 -5.21 43.62
CA ILE A 186 -9.38 -4.68 44.98
C ILE A 186 -10.73 -5.09 45.59
N ALA A 187 -11.83 -5.04 44.82
CA ALA A 187 -13.14 -5.49 45.28
C ALA A 187 -13.10 -6.96 45.76
N ASN A 188 -12.57 -7.88 44.94
CA ASN A 188 -12.44 -9.29 45.34
C ASN A 188 -11.51 -9.49 46.55
N GLY A 189 -10.44 -8.69 46.68
CA GLY A 189 -9.57 -8.71 47.87
C GLY A 189 -10.30 -8.28 49.16
N VAL A 190 -11.10 -7.20 49.09
CA VAL A 190 -11.91 -6.73 50.23
C VAL A 190 -12.99 -7.76 50.59
N ILE A 191 -13.69 -8.31 49.59
CA ILE A 191 -14.74 -9.34 49.77
C ILE A 191 -14.15 -10.61 50.38
N ALA A 192 -12.98 -11.07 49.93
CA ALA A 192 -12.29 -12.20 50.54
C ALA A 192 -11.99 -11.93 52.03
N GLY A 193 -11.53 -10.71 52.36
CA GLY A 193 -11.28 -10.28 53.73
C GLY A 193 -12.54 -10.19 54.62
N THR A 194 -13.70 -9.81 54.07
CA THR A 194 -14.96 -9.73 54.84
C THR A 194 -15.81 -11.01 54.80
N SER A 195 -15.46 -11.99 53.97
CA SER A 195 -16.21 -13.24 53.76
C SER A 195 -16.46 -14.07 55.03
N GLN A 196 -15.57 -13.98 56.02
CA GLN A 196 -15.63 -14.72 57.28
C GLN A 196 -16.48 -14.00 58.38
N LEU A 197 -17.10 -12.86 58.06
CA LEU A 197 -17.92 -12.10 59.00
C LEU A 197 -19.39 -12.57 58.98
N ASN A 198 -19.95 -12.82 60.16
CA ASN A 198 -21.34 -13.31 60.32
C ASN A 198 -22.38 -12.19 60.61
N ASN A 199 -21.99 -10.93 60.49
CA ASN A 199 -22.78 -9.74 60.80
C ASN A 199 -22.91 -8.81 59.57
N HIS A 200 -23.63 -7.68 59.71
CA HIS A 200 -23.89 -6.79 58.57
C HIS A 200 -22.63 -6.22 57.90
N TRP A 201 -21.48 -6.21 58.58
CA TRP A 201 -20.22 -5.73 58.01
C TRP A 201 -19.67 -6.63 56.89
N ALA A 202 -20.11 -7.89 56.83
CA ALA A 202 -19.79 -8.81 55.72
C ALA A 202 -20.12 -8.20 54.35
N TYR A 203 -21.27 -7.52 54.25
CA TYR A 203 -21.73 -6.81 53.06
C TYR A 203 -21.58 -5.28 53.15
N SER A 204 -21.66 -4.69 54.35
CA SER A 204 -21.57 -3.22 54.53
C SER A 204 -20.14 -2.69 54.37
N GLY A 205 -19.13 -3.47 54.77
CA GLY A 205 -17.71 -3.11 54.65
C GLY A 205 -17.25 -2.93 53.19
N PRO A 206 -17.55 -3.88 52.28
CA PRO A 206 -17.28 -3.74 50.86
C PRO A 206 -17.89 -2.47 50.26
N PHE A 207 -19.17 -2.15 50.54
CA PHE A 207 -19.80 -0.90 50.08
C PHE A 207 -19.11 0.35 50.66
N ALA A 208 -18.78 0.35 51.94
CA ALA A 208 -18.08 1.48 52.57
C ALA A 208 -16.70 1.75 51.93
N SER A 209 -16.00 0.70 51.49
CA SER A 209 -14.67 0.83 50.86
C SER A 209 -14.69 1.58 49.50
N GLN A 210 -15.81 1.60 48.78
CA GLN A 210 -15.93 2.32 47.51
C GLN A 210 -15.75 3.84 47.70
N TRP A 211 -16.25 4.40 48.80
CA TRP A 211 -16.25 5.84 49.09
C TRP A 211 -14.85 6.45 49.25
N PHE A 212 -13.82 5.62 49.49
CA PHE A 212 -12.42 6.07 49.54
C PHE A 212 -12.02 6.82 48.25
N TRP A 213 -12.40 6.30 47.08
CA TRP A 213 -12.05 6.91 45.80
C TRP A 213 -12.82 8.21 45.54
N CYS A 214 -14.08 8.31 45.98
CA CYS A 214 -14.82 9.58 45.99
C CYS A 214 -14.06 10.64 46.80
N LEU A 215 -13.55 10.31 47.99
CA LEU A 215 -12.81 11.26 48.83
C LEU A 215 -11.50 11.71 48.18
N VAL A 216 -10.74 10.80 47.56
CA VAL A 216 -9.53 11.12 46.79
C VAL A 216 -9.84 12.10 45.64
N ILE A 217 -10.92 11.85 44.89
CA ILE A 217 -11.31 12.69 43.75
C ILE A 217 -11.82 14.06 44.22
N LEU A 218 -12.67 14.11 45.25
CA LEU A 218 -13.20 15.36 45.82
C LEU A 218 -12.09 16.27 46.36
N VAL A 219 -11.03 15.71 46.96
CA VAL A 219 -9.88 16.48 47.47
C VAL A 219 -8.97 16.99 46.34
N GLY A 220 -8.79 16.22 45.26
CA GLY A 220 -7.92 16.62 44.14
C GLY A 220 -8.60 17.48 43.06
N TRP A 221 -9.92 17.41 42.90
CA TRP A 221 -10.70 18.17 41.90
C TRP A 221 -10.35 19.67 41.88
N PRO A 222 -10.29 20.41 43.00
CA PRO A 222 -10.06 21.87 42.98
C PRO A 222 -8.71 22.29 42.39
N PHE A 223 -7.77 21.35 42.24
CA PHE A 223 -6.43 21.59 41.71
C PHE A 223 -6.30 21.25 40.22
N ALA A 224 -7.34 20.69 39.59
CA ALA A 224 -7.30 20.31 38.18
C ALA A 224 -7.15 21.53 37.23
N PRO A 225 -6.55 21.36 36.04
CA PRO A 225 -6.68 22.29 34.94
C PRO A 225 -8.02 22.08 34.20
N GLU A 226 -8.67 23.19 33.88
CA GLU A 226 -9.90 23.23 33.06
C GLU A 226 -9.56 22.91 31.59
N SER A 227 -10.46 22.25 30.85
CA SER A 227 -10.17 21.78 29.48
C SER A 227 -9.78 22.94 28.56
N PRO A 228 -8.58 22.96 27.94
CA PRO A 228 -8.18 24.05 27.04
C PRO A 228 -9.11 24.21 25.84
N TRP A 229 -9.63 23.11 25.29
CA TRP A 229 -10.64 23.12 24.22
C TRP A 229 -11.95 23.79 24.68
N PHE A 230 -12.38 23.57 25.92
CA PHE A 230 -13.56 24.22 26.47
C PHE A 230 -13.36 25.73 26.67
N LEU A 231 -12.15 26.16 27.08
CA LEU A 231 -11.84 27.58 27.28
C LEU A 231 -11.75 28.35 25.96
N ILE A 232 -11.14 27.77 24.92
CA ILE A 232 -11.13 28.31 23.56
C ILE A 232 -12.57 28.49 23.04
N ARG A 233 -13.41 27.44 23.18
CA ARG A 233 -14.85 27.47 22.86
C ARG A 233 -15.71 28.43 23.69
N LYS A 234 -15.11 29.16 24.62
CA LYS A 234 -15.71 30.24 25.41
C LYS A 234 -15.06 31.59 25.18
N GLY A 235 -14.13 31.71 24.23
CA GLY A 235 -13.34 32.93 23.98
C GLY A 235 -12.38 33.29 25.11
N ARG A 236 -12.11 32.36 26.03
CA ARG A 236 -11.28 32.58 27.24
C ARG A 236 -9.82 32.22 26.95
N PHE A 237 -9.24 32.88 25.95
CA PHE A 237 -7.94 32.53 25.37
C PHE A 237 -6.78 32.60 26.39
N ASP A 238 -6.72 33.64 27.23
CA ASP A 238 -5.69 33.77 28.28
C ASP A 238 -5.71 32.61 29.29
N GLU A 239 -6.92 32.15 29.63
CA GLU A 239 -7.11 31.00 30.53
C GLU A 239 -6.80 29.67 29.84
N ALA A 240 -7.03 29.58 28.52
CA ALA A 240 -6.60 28.43 27.72
C ALA A 240 -5.08 28.34 27.63
N GLU A 241 -4.36 29.46 27.42
CA GLU A 241 -2.89 29.50 27.47
C GLU A 241 -2.40 29.06 28.86
N SER A 242 -2.98 29.63 29.93
CA SER A 242 -2.68 29.25 31.31
C SER A 242 -2.90 27.75 31.57
N SER A 243 -3.99 27.17 31.06
CA SER A 243 -4.26 25.73 31.19
C SER A 243 -3.27 24.86 30.40
N LEU A 244 -2.97 25.22 29.14
CA LEU A 244 -1.93 24.55 28.35
C LEU A 244 -0.55 24.61 29.03
N ARG A 245 -0.19 25.77 29.60
CA ARG A 245 1.06 25.96 30.36
C ARG A 245 1.10 25.18 31.68
N ARG A 246 -0.06 24.77 32.23
CA ARG A 246 -0.16 23.85 33.38
C ARG A 246 -0.14 22.36 32.99
N LEU A 247 -0.39 22.03 31.72
CA LEU A 247 -0.44 20.65 31.19
C LEU A 247 0.87 20.22 30.52
N ALA A 248 1.59 21.16 29.90
CA ALA A 248 2.88 20.95 29.23
C ALA A 248 4.09 21.38 30.09
N SER A 249 5.28 20.87 29.75
CA SER A 249 6.54 21.29 30.39
C SER A 249 7.01 22.67 29.90
N LYS A 250 8.04 23.22 30.56
CA LYS A 250 8.71 24.47 30.14
C LYS A 250 9.51 24.35 28.84
N GLU A 251 9.75 23.13 28.35
CA GLU A 251 10.47 22.87 27.09
C GLU A 251 9.53 22.94 25.88
N VAL A 252 8.21 23.01 26.10
CA VAL A 252 7.19 23.07 25.04
C VAL A 252 6.79 24.52 24.78
N ASP A 253 6.84 24.97 23.52
CA ASP A 253 6.08 26.14 23.12
C ASP A 253 4.61 25.75 22.91
N ILE A 254 3.72 26.46 23.58
CA ILE A 254 2.28 26.24 23.52
C ILE A 254 1.59 27.17 22.53
N LYS A 255 2.27 28.22 22.03
CA LYS A 255 1.66 29.15 21.06
C LYS A 255 1.24 28.45 19.77
N PRO A 256 2.07 27.60 19.11
CA PRO A 256 1.64 26.90 17.90
C PRO A 256 0.52 25.88 18.16
N ALA A 257 0.56 25.21 19.32
CA ALA A 257 -0.50 24.28 19.73
C ALA A 257 -1.83 25.00 19.99
N MET A 258 -1.79 26.16 20.65
CA MET A 258 -2.96 27.01 20.90
C MET A 258 -3.49 27.64 19.60
N ALA A 259 -2.63 28.09 18.69
CA ALA A 259 -3.01 28.59 17.38
C ALA A 259 -3.74 27.53 16.56
N MET A 260 -3.21 26.29 16.51
CA MET A 260 -3.87 25.14 15.87
C MET A 260 -5.25 24.85 16.50
N MET A 261 -5.37 24.90 17.84
CA MET A 261 -6.66 24.71 18.52
C MET A 261 -7.65 25.84 18.23
N ILE A 262 -7.19 27.09 18.15
CA ILE A 262 -8.03 28.26 17.84
C ILE A 262 -8.49 28.24 16.38
N GLU A 263 -7.60 27.95 15.43
CA GLU A 263 -7.98 27.90 14.00
C GLU A 263 -8.89 26.70 13.70
N THR A 264 -8.67 25.56 14.38
CA THR A 264 -9.63 24.44 14.38
C THR A 264 -10.99 24.93 14.88
N ASP A 265 -11.05 25.62 16.02
CA ASP A 265 -12.33 26.10 16.57
C ASP A 265 -12.98 27.19 15.70
N ARG A 266 -12.19 28.04 15.01
CA ARG A 266 -12.67 29.06 14.07
C ARG A 266 -13.34 28.41 12.86
N LEU A 267 -12.66 27.44 12.23
CA LEU A 267 -13.22 26.64 11.13
C LEU A 267 -14.41 25.79 11.60
N GLU A 268 -14.39 25.29 12.84
CA GLU A 268 -15.55 24.64 13.45
C GLU A 268 -16.74 25.61 13.64
N GLN A 269 -16.50 26.88 14.01
CA GLN A 269 -17.55 27.88 14.26
C GLN A 269 -18.16 28.44 12.97
N GLU A 270 -17.36 28.73 11.94
CA GLU A 270 -17.84 29.22 10.63
C GLU A 270 -18.81 28.25 9.93
N LEU A 271 -18.85 26.99 10.37
CA LEU A 271 -19.71 25.94 9.84
C LEU A 271 -20.96 25.63 10.69
N GLU A 272 -21.22 26.30 11.83
CA GLU A 272 -22.15 25.76 12.84
C GLU A 272 -23.38 26.59 13.24
N ALA A 273 -24.53 25.92 13.22
CA ALA A 273 -25.79 26.39 13.81
C ALA A 273 -26.32 25.39 14.87
N GLY A 274 -25.52 25.14 15.91
CA GLY A 274 -25.89 24.42 17.14
C GLY A 274 -25.76 22.89 17.10
N THR A 275 -25.49 22.26 18.27
CA THR A 275 -25.29 20.81 18.40
C THR A 275 -26.29 20.13 19.34
N THR A 276 -27.21 19.34 18.78
CA THR A 276 -28.20 18.52 19.49
C THR A 276 -27.79 17.04 19.51
N TYR A 277 -28.61 16.16 20.09
CA TYR A 277 -28.44 14.70 19.95
C TYR A 277 -28.78 14.16 18.54
N LEU A 278 -29.57 14.89 17.74
CA LEU A 278 -29.86 14.49 16.35
C LEU A 278 -28.62 14.66 15.44
N ASP A 279 -27.73 15.58 15.78
CA ASP A 279 -26.49 15.85 15.04
C ASP A 279 -25.47 14.70 15.14
N CYS A 280 -25.62 13.81 16.10
CA CYS A 280 -24.92 12.52 16.15
C CYS A 280 -25.33 11.58 15.01
N PHE A 281 -26.50 11.79 14.39
CA PHE A 281 -27.10 10.93 13.36
C PHE A 281 -27.27 11.62 11.99
N ARG A 282 -26.92 12.91 11.87
CA ARG A 282 -26.81 13.60 10.57
C ARG A 282 -25.64 13.03 9.74
N GLN A 283 -25.65 13.32 8.44
CA GLN A 283 -24.95 12.56 7.39
C GLN A 283 -23.47 12.24 7.66
N ILE A 284 -22.68 13.19 8.15
CA ILE A 284 -21.25 13.02 8.46
C ILE A 284 -21.03 12.19 9.74
N ASN A 285 -21.81 12.45 10.80
CA ASN A 285 -21.64 11.81 12.11
C ASN A 285 -22.31 10.43 12.24
N ARG A 286 -23.31 10.13 11.42
CA ARG A 286 -24.11 8.89 11.53
C ARG A 286 -23.26 7.62 11.59
N ARG A 287 -22.20 7.55 10.77
CA ARG A 287 -21.27 6.41 10.74
C ARG A 287 -20.32 6.38 11.94
N ARG A 288 -19.89 7.55 12.43
CA ARG A 288 -19.07 7.69 13.64
C ARG A 288 -19.81 7.16 14.86
N THR A 289 -21.04 7.61 15.04
CA THR A 289 -21.92 7.17 16.14
C THR A 289 -22.26 5.69 16.03
N GLU A 290 -22.53 5.15 14.84
CA GLU A 290 -22.72 3.71 14.62
C GLU A 290 -21.48 2.88 15.01
N ILE A 291 -20.27 3.32 14.62
CA ILE A 291 -19.04 2.62 15.00
C ILE A 291 -18.79 2.71 16.50
N ALA A 292 -18.99 3.88 17.12
CA ALA A 292 -18.87 4.08 18.57
C ALA A 292 -19.82 3.16 19.36
N MET A 293 -21.11 3.15 19.00
CA MET A 293 -22.12 2.28 19.63
C MET A 293 -21.78 0.79 19.43
N GLY A 294 -21.38 0.39 18.21
CA GLY A 294 -21.06 -1.00 17.88
C GLY A 294 -19.81 -1.51 18.58
N VAL A 295 -18.69 -0.79 18.51
CA VAL A 295 -17.40 -1.18 19.13
C VAL A 295 -17.51 -1.27 20.65
N TYR A 296 -18.30 -0.41 21.28
CA TYR A 296 -18.54 -0.46 22.73
C TYR A 296 -19.50 -1.61 23.12
N SER A 297 -20.55 -1.85 22.33
CA SER A 297 -21.45 -2.99 22.52
C SER A 297 -20.76 -4.36 22.30
N ILE A 298 -19.77 -4.44 21.40
CA ILE A 298 -19.01 -5.66 21.11
C ILE A 298 -18.24 -6.19 22.32
N GLN A 299 -17.86 -5.34 23.29
CA GLN A 299 -17.33 -5.82 24.56
C GLN A 299 -18.29 -6.80 25.26
N VAL A 300 -19.57 -6.44 25.32
CA VAL A 300 -20.61 -7.22 25.98
C VAL A 300 -20.86 -8.53 25.21
N ILE A 301 -21.16 -8.43 23.91
CA ILE A 301 -21.56 -9.58 23.08
C ILE A 301 -20.41 -10.48 22.63
N SER A 302 -19.15 -10.10 22.88
CA SER A 302 -18.00 -11.01 22.78
C SER A 302 -17.79 -11.88 24.01
N GLY A 303 -18.52 -11.63 25.12
CA GLY A 303 -18.58 -12.53 26.29
C GLY A 303 -18.08 -11.96 27.62
N ILE A 304 -17.65 -10.68 27.70
CA ILE A 304 -17.00 -10.16 28.92
C ILE A 304 -17.90 -10.16 30.17
N TYR A 305 -19.22 -10.24 30.02
CA TYR A 305 -20.12 -10.33 31.18
C TYR A 305 -20.02 -11.69 31.91
N LEU A 306 -19.38 -12.71 31.31
CA LEU A 306 -19.02 -13.95 32.00
C LEU A 306 -18.00 -13.73 33.15
N VAL A 307 -17.24 -12.62 33.15
CA VAL A 307 -16.30 -12.25 34.22
C VAL A 307 -17.01 -12.16 35.58
N GLY A 308 -18.23 -11.62 35.62
CA GLY A 308 -19.03 -11.52 36.85
C GLY A 308 -19.54 -12.86 37.38
N TYR A 309 -19.41 -13.93 36.59
CA TYR A 309 -19.82 -15.30 36.93
C TYR A 309 -18.65 -16.29 36.89
N ALA A 310 -17.38 -15.83 36.78
CA ALA A 310 -16.23 -16.67 36.48
C ALA A 310 -16.08 -17.85 37.47
N THR A 311 -16.11 -17.59 38.78
CA THR A 311 -16.07 -18.63 39.83
C THR A 311 -17.20 -19.66 39.69
N TYR A 312 -18.40 -19.21 39.32
CA TYR A 312 -19.56 -20.08 39.13
C TYR A 312 -19.44 -20.88 37.83
N PHE A 313 -18.96 -20.27 36.73
CA PHE A 313 -18.66 -20.96 35.48
C PHE A 313 -17.61 -22.07 35.67
N PHE A 314 -16.53 -21.81 36.42
CA PHE A 314 -15.52 -22.84 36.74
C PHE A 314 -16.09 -23.97 37.61
N THR A 315 -16.98 -23.65 38.56
CA THR A 315 -17.70 -24.66 39.35
C THR A 315 -18.64 -25.50 38.48
N LEU A 316 -19.40 -24.88 37.58
CA LEU A 316 -20.29 -25.55 36.61
C LEU A 316 -19.54 -26.37 35.55
N ALA A 317 -18.31 -25.98 35.20
CA ALA A 317 -17.41 -26.77 34.37
C ALA A 317 -16.91 -28.03 35.09
N GLY A 318 -17.02 -28.09 36.43
CA GLY A 318 -16.67 -29.27 37.23
C GLY A 318 -15.39 -29.13 38.06
N LEU A 319 -14.85 -27.92 38.25
CA LEU A 319 -13.75 -27.72 39.21
C LEU A 319 -14.27 -27.69 40.66
N PRO A 320 -13.49 -28.23 41.63
CA PRO A 320 -13.71 -28.00 43.05
C PRO A 320 -13.81 -26.51 43.38
N THR A 321 -14.64 -26.15 44.36
CA THR A 321 -14.99 -24.74 44.65
C THR A 321 -13.80 -23.88 45.07
N ASP A 322 -12.80 -24.45 45.76
CA ASP A 322 -11.54 -23.79 46.10
C ASP A 322 -10.70 -23.51 44.83
N LYS A 323 -10.60 -24.49 43.93
CA LYS A 323 -9.86 -24.35 42.66
C LYS A 323 -10.59 -23.45 41.66
N ALA A 324 -11.91 -23.41 41.69
CA ALA A 324 -12.72 -22.46 40.94
C ALA A 324 -12.49 -21.02 41.40
N PHE A 325 -12.28 -20.80 42.70
CA PHE A 325 -11.91 -19.49 43.26
C PHE A 325 -10.47 -19.08 42.89
N ASP A 326 -9.49 -19.99 43.02
CA ASP A 326 -8.10 -19.78 42.58
C ASP A 326 -8.04 -19.37 41.10
N MET A 327 -8.78 -20.08 40.24
CA MET A 327 -8.86 -19.82 38.79
C MET A 327 -9.53 -18.48 38.48
N SER A 328 -10.49 -18.03 39.30
CA SER A 328 -11.13 -16.71 39.18
C SER A 328 -10.14 -15.57 39.45
N ILE A 329 -9.29 -15.71 40.48
CA ILE A 329 -8.21 -14.76 40.76
C ILE A 329 -7.17 -14.74 39.62
N GLY A 330 -6.75 -15.91 39.15
CA GLY A 330 -5.81 -16.03 38.02
C GLY A 330 -6.36 -15.42 36.72
N PHE A 331 -7.66 -15.59 36.46
CA PHE A 331 -8.37 -15.01 35.34
C PHE A 331 -8.38 -13.47 35.40
N LEU A 332 -8.67 -12.85 36.56
CA LEU A 332 -8.59 -11.40 36.73
C LEU A 332 -7.15 -10.87 36.57
N ALA A 333 -6.16 -11.55 37.15
CA ALA A 333 -4.76 -11.18 37.04
C ALA A 333 -4.25 -11.20 35.59
N LEU A 334 -4.68 -12.17 34.77
CA LEU A 334 -4.36 -12.20 33.34
C LEU A 334 -5.04 -11.09 32.54
N GLY A 335 -6.23 -10.63 32.94
CA GLY A 335 -6.87 -9.43 32.38
C GLY A 335 -6.05 -8.15 32.64
N PHE A 336 -5.47 -8.03 33.84
CA PHE A 336 -4.59 -6.91 34.22
C PHE A 336 -3.29 -6.91 33.40
N VAL A 337 -2.60 -8.06 33.34
CA VAL A 337 -1.36 -8.23 32.56
C VAL A 337 -1.63 -8.02 31.06
N GLY A 338 -2.72 -8.56 30.53
CA GLY A 338 -3.14 -8.32 29.13
C GLY A 338 -3.33 -6.84 28.84
N THR A 339 -3.99 -6.11 29.74
CA THR A 339 -4.23 -4.67 29.59
C THR A 339 -2.93 -3.86 29.57
N LEU A 340 -1.97 -4.16 30.46
CA LEU A 340 -0.64 -3.51 30.41
C LEU A 340 0.13 -3.84 29.13
N CYS A 341 0.14 -5.11 28.71
CA CYS A 341 0.78 -5.54 27.47
C CYS A 341 0.11 -4.94 26.21
N SER A 342 -1.18 -4.59 26.29
CA SER A 342 -1.88 -3.92 25.18
C SER A 342 -1.28 -2.56 24.82
N TRP A 343 -0.63 -1.86 25.75
CA TRP A 343 0.01 -0.57 25.48
C TRP A 343 1.17 -0.72 24.48
N VAL A 344 1.94 -1.81 24.59
CA VAL A 344 2.99 -2.16 23.62
C VAL A 344 2.36 -2.44 22.25
N LEU A 345 1.20 -3.08 22.20
CA LEU A 345 0.48 -3.32 20.94
C LEU A 345 -0.08 -2.02 20.34
N LEU A 346 -0.70 -1.14 21.14
CA LEU A 346 -1.27 0.14 20.73
C LEU A 346 -0.22 1.13 20.18
N VAL A 347 1.01 1.07 20.71
CA VAL A 347 2.16 1.84 20.21
C VAL A 347 2.70 1.25 18.90
N ASN A 348 2.78 -0.08 18.74
CA ASN A 348 3.42 -0.70 17.57
C ASN A 348 2.46 -1.00 16.39
N PHE A 349 1.25 -1.50 16.64
CA PHE A 349 0.28 -1.93 15.63
C PHE A 349 -0.91 -0.97 15.49
N GLY A 350 -1.70 -1.11 14.43
CA GLY A 350 -2.91 -0.32 14.16
C GLY A 350 -4.14 -0.78 14.97
N ARG A 351 -5.02 0.15 15.36
CA ARG A 351 -6.19 -0.13 16.21
C ARG A 351 -7.14 -1.14 15.54
N ARG A 352 -7.37 -1.01 14.22
CA ARG A 352 -8.23 -1.93 13.46
C ARG A 352 -7.66 -3.34 13.43
N ILE A 353 -6.34 -3.46 13.31
CA ILE A 353 -5.63 -4.75 13.27
C ILE A 353 -5.74 -5.44 14.62
N ILE A 354 -5.37 -4.75 15.72
CA ILE A 354 -5.42 -5.33 17.08
C ILE A 354 -6.84 -5.77 17.41
N TYR A 355 -7.85 -4.94 17.12
CA TYR A 355 -9.25 -5.24 17.43
C TYR A 355 -9.79 -6.45 16.66
N ASN A 356 -9.56 -6.54 15.35
CA ASN A 356 -10.08 -7.65 14.53
C ASN A 356 -9.30 -8.97 14.75
N VAL A 357 -7.97 -8.92 14.92
CA VAL A 357 -7.17 -10.12 15.26
C VAL A 357 -7.54 -10.64 16.65
N GLY A 358 -7.69 -9.73 17.62
CA GLY A 358 -8.19 -10.04 18.95
C GLY A 358 -9.55 -10.73 18.92
N LEU A 359 -10.55 -10.08 18.33
CA LEU A 359 -11.91 -10.62 18.23
C LEU A 359 -11.97 -11.96 17.47
N SER A 360 -11.11 -12.17 16.48
CA SER A 360 -10.94 -13.49 15.82
C SER A 360 -10.44 -14.56 16.79
N ALA A 361 -9.44 -14.26 17.62
CA ALA A 361 -8.94 -15.19 18.63
C ALA A 361 -9.99 -15.49 19.71
N LEU A 362 -10.76 -14.49 20.15
CA LEU A 362 -11.87 -14.68 21.09
C LEU A 362 -12.93 -15.65 20.55
N VAL A 363 -13.34 -15.48 19.29
CA VAL A 363 -14.29 -16.38 18.62
C VAL A 363 -13.77 -17.81 18.56
N VAL A 364 -12.53 -18.02 18.14
CA VAL A 364 -11.92 -19.36 18.05
C VAL A 364 -11.85 -20.01 19.44
N LEU A 365 -11.41 -19.29 20.47
CA LEU A 365 -11.33 -19.80 21.83
C LEU A 365 -12.70 -20.17 22.41
N LEU A 366 -13.73 -19.34 22.20
CA LEU A 366 -15.09 -19.61 22.65
C LEU A 366 -15.72 -20.82 21.96
N LEU A 367 -15.48 -20.99 20.65
CA LEU A 367 -15.94 -22.17 19.92
C LEU A 367 -15.24 -23.44 20.41
N ILE A 368 -13.94 -23.40 20.70
CA ILE A 368 -13.21 -24.55 21.29
C ILE A 368 -13.75 -24.87 22.69
N ILE A 369 -14.00 -23.87 23.53
CA ILE A 369 -14.62 -24.03 24.87
C ILE A 369 -15.99 -24.73 24.74
N GLY A 370 -16.82 -24.33 23.77
CA GLY A 370 -18.09 -25.01 23.50
C GLY A 370 -17.95 -26.46 23.02
N ILE A 371 -16.94 -26.74 22.18
CA ILE A 371 -16.66 -28.08 21.66
C ILE A 371 -16.19 -29.04 22.77
N LEU A 372 -15.41 -28.58 23.75
CA LEU A 372 -14.92 -29.41 24.86
C LEU A 372 -16.07 -29.91 25.75
N ASP A 373 -17.05 -29.04 26.06
CA ASP A 373 -18.25 -29.36 26.85
C ASP A 373 -19.21 -30.34 26.12
N CYS A 374 -19.00 -30.58 24.82
CA CYS A 374 -19.69 -31.59 24.02
C CYS A 374 -18.96 -32.96 23.97
N ALA A 375 -17.81 -33.12 24.64
CA ALA A 375 -17.07 -34.37 24.64
C ALA A 375 -17.82 -35.49 25.40
N PRO A 376 -17.86 -36.74 24.89
CA PRO A 376 -18.41 -37.88 25.62
C PRO A 376 -17.70 -38.07 26.97
N GLY A 377 -18.48 -38.16 28.06
CA GLY A 377 -17.95 -38.32 29.41
C GLY A 377 -17.27 -37.08 30.01
N TYR A 378 -17.50 -35.87 29.46
CA TYR A 378 -16.88 -34.62 29.92
C TYR A 378 -16.87 -34.45 31.46
N THR A 379 -18.00 -34.72 32.13
CA THR A 379 -18.16 -34.55 33.58
C THR A 379 -17.30 -35.47 34.45
N GLU A 380 -16.74 -36.54 33.88
CA GLU A 380 -15.83 -37.48 34.54
C GLU A 380 -14.37 -37.27 34.08
N ASN A 381 -14.15 -36.42 33.06
CA ASN A 381 -12.87 -36.26 32.39
C ASN A 381 -12.12 -35.02 32.90
N THR A 382 -11.49 -35.16 34.07
CA THR A 382 -10.71 -34.11 34.74
C THR A 382 -9.75 -33.35 33.80
N PRO A 383 -8.98 -33.98 32.88
CA PRO A 383 -8.18 -33.26 31.88
C PRO A 383 -8.97 -32.27 31.00
N LEU A 384 -10.18 -32.63 30.55
CA LEU A 384 -11.02 -31.73 29.72
C LEU A 384 -11.59 -30.57 30.54
N ILE A 385 -11.96 -30.82 31.80
CA ILE A 385 -12.43 -29.78 32.74
C ILE A 385 -11.34 -28.72 32.98
N TRP A 386 -10.10 -29.15 33.22
CA TRP A 386 -8.96 -28.24 33.36
C TRP A 386 -8.58 -27.54 32.06
N ALA A 387 -8.70 -28.21 30.90
CA ALA A 387 -8.45 -27.59 29.60
C ALA A 387 -9.48 -26.48 29.27
N GLN A 388 -10.78 -26.76 29.46
CA GLN A 388 -11.87 -25.79 29.28
C GLN A 388 -11.69 -24.57 30.19
N SER A 389 -11.36 -24.80 31.47
CA SER A 389 -11.12 -23.74 32.43
C SER A 389 -9.88 -22.90 32.08
N SER A 390 -8.79 -23.54 31.65
CA SER A 390 -7.55 -22.84 31.25
C SER A 390 -7.72 -22.03 29.96
N LEU A 391 -8.51 -22.50 28.99
CA LEU A 391 -8.81 -21.73 27.78
C LEU A 391 -9.62 -20.46 28.07
N MET A 392 -10.46 -20.46 29.11
CA MET A 392 -11.18 -19.26 29.56
C MET A 392 -10.22 -18.20 30.15
N LEU A 393 -9.14 -18.62 30.83
CA LEU A 393 -8.05 -17.73 31.25
C LEU A 393 -7.28 -17.13 30.05
N VAL A 394 -6.97 -17.96 29.04
CA VAL A 394 -6.34 -17.50 27.79
C VAL A 394 -7.25 -16.54 27.01
N TRP A 395 -8.56 -16.81 26.99
CA TRP A 395 -9.56 -15.91 26.39
C TRP A 395 -9.53 -14.53 27.05
N ASN A 396 -9.47 -14.44 28.39
CA ASN A 396 -9.41 -13.14 29.07
C ASN A 396 -8.09 -12.40 28.85
N LEU A 397 -6.96 -13.13 28.76
CA LEU A 397 -5.68 -12.55 28.35
C LEU A 397 -5.77 -11.96 26.93
N CYS A 398 -6.33 -12.70 25.97
CA CYS A 398 -6.56 -12.22 24.61
C CYS A 398 -7.50 -10.99 24.58
N TYR A 399 -8.56 -10.98 25.39
CA TYR A 399 -9.48 -9.86 25.50
C TYR A 399 -8.78 -8.61 26.05
N GLY A 400 -8.04 -8.77 27.16
CA GLY A 400 -7.24 -7.72 27.79
C GLY A 400 -6.12 -7.18 26.90
N LEU A 401 -5.56 -7.99 26.00
CA LEU A 401 -4.60 -7.55 24.98
C LEU A 401 -5.22 -6.76 23.83
N SER A 402 -6.55 -6.83 23.63
CA SER A 402 -7.20 -6.37 22.39
C SER A 402 -8.54 -5.66 22.60
N VAL A 403 -9.67 -6.38 22.53
CA VAL A 403 -11.03 -5.82 22.49
C VAL A 403 -11.33 -4.95 23.73
N GLY A 404 -10.82 -5.33 24.91
CA GLY A 404 -10.99 -4.61 26.17
C GLY A 404 -10.41 -3.18 26.18
N PRO A 405 -9.10 -2.98 25.96
CA PRO A 405 -8.51 -1.64 25.92
C PRO A 405 -8.76 -0.90 24.60
N VAL A 406 -8.76 -1.58 23.46
CA VAL A 406 -8.80 -0.91 22.14
C VAL A 406 -10.18 -0.32 21.83
N CYS A 407 -11.27 -0.81 22.44
CA CYS A 407 -12.60 -0.20 22.27
C CYS A 407 -12.64 1.25 22.77
N PHE A 408 -12.03 1.56 23.92
CA PHE A 408 -12.02 2.90 24.52
C PHE A 408 -11.20 3.87 23.65
N VAL A 409 -10.08 3.38 23.09
CA VAL A 409 -9.26 4.13 22.12
C VAL A 409 -10.09 4.46 20.87
N ILE A 410 -10.72 3.46 20.24
CA ILE A 410 -11.54 3.67 19.03
C ILE A 410 -12.74 4.59 19.34
N LEU A 411 -13.41 4.41 20.49
CA LEU A 411 -14.53 5.24 20.93
C LEU A 411 -14.16 6.73 21.05
N CYS A 412 -12.96 7.03 21.58
CA CYS A 412 -12.45 8.39 21.73
C CYS A 412 -11.82 8.96 20.44
N GLU A 413 -11.37 8.11 19.51
CA GLU A 413 -10.81 8.52 18.22
C GLU A 413 -11.91 8.76 17.16
N VAL A 414 -12.92 7.89 17.04
CA VAL A 414 -13.99 8.06 16.02
C VAL A 414 -15.08 9.07 16.40
N SER A 415 -15.12 9.56 17.64
CA SER A 415 -16.12 10.55 18.08
C SER A 415 -15.67 11.98 17.73
N ALA A 416 -16.43 12.65 16.86
CA ALA A 416 -16.12 14.02 16.40
C ALA A 416 -16.16 15.02 17.57
N THR A 417 -15.22 15.96 17.58
CA THR A 417 -14.97 16.98 18.62
C THR A 417 -16.25 17.71 19.07
N LYS A 418 -17.07 18.14 18.11
CA LYS A 418 -18.34 18.87 18.28
C LYS A 418 -19.43 18.11 19.05
N VAL A 419 -19.48 16.79 18.91
CA VAL A 419 -20.55 15.94 19.48
C VAL A 419 -20.04 14.83 20.40
N ARG A 420 -18.73 14.82 20.74
CA ARG A 420 -18.06 13.71 21.43
C ARG A 420 -18.81 13.22 22.67
N SER A 421 -19.13 14.11 23.60
CA SER A 421 -19.86 13.76 24.82
C SER A 421 -21.25 13.15 24.53
N LYS A 422 -21.95 13.64 23.52
CA LYS A 422 -23.25 13.11 23.07
C LYS A 422 -23.10 11.74 22.37
N THR A 423 -22.07 11.55 21.53
CA THR A 423 -21.76 10.26 20.90
C THR A 423 -21.30 9.21 21.91
N ILE A 424 -20.49 9.57 22.90
CA ILE A 424 -20.06 8.68 23.99
C ILE A 424 -21.26 8.31 24.88
N ALA A 425 -22.13 9.26 25.20
CA ALA A 425 -23.38 8.99 25.94
C ALA A 425 -24.31 8.03 25.18
N LEU A 426 -24.45 8.19 23.86
CA LEU A 426 -25.21 7.26 23.01
C LEU A 426 -24.56 5.87 22.93
N ALA A 427 -23.23 5.79 22.84
CA ALA A 427 -22.49 4.52 22.90
C ALA A 427 -22.68 3.81 24.24
N THR A 428 -22.55 4.55 25.34
CA THR A 428 -22.79 4.07 26.72
C THR A 428 -24.22 3.59 26.90
N ALA A 429 -25.22 4.36 26.49
CA ALA A 429 -26.63 3.96 26.57
C ALA A 429 -26.91 2.69 25.74
N THR A 430 -26.33 2.57 24.55
CA THR A 430 -26.48 1.37 23.70
C THR A 430 -25.80 0.15 24.33
N GLN A 431 -24.56 0.32 24.83
CA GLN A 431 -23.82 -0.73 25.54
C GLN A 431 -24.57 -1.17 26.80
N ALA A 432 -25.17 -0.26 27.55
CA ALA A 432 -25.99 -0.56 28.72
C ALA A 432 -27.28 -1.30 28.37
N LEU A 433 -27.97 -0.94 27.28
CA LEU A 433 -29.15 -1.68 26.78
C LEU A 433 -28.80 -3.12 26.38
N VAL A 434 -27.67 -3.31 25.70
CA VAL A 434 -27.12 -4.64 25.37
C VAL A 434 -26.70 -5.38 26.65
N GLY A 435 -26.17 -4.66 27.64
CA GLY A 435 -25.86 -5.14 28.98
C GLY A 435 -27.08 -5.66 29.74
N ILE A 436 -28.22 -4.96 29.71
CA ILE A 436 -29.49 -5.41 30.31
C ILE A 436 -29.87 -6.79 29.76
N VAL A 437 -29.85 -6.94 28.43
CA VAL A 437 -30.18 -8.20 27.74
C VAL A 437 -29.26 -9.33 28.21
N MET A 438 -27.95 -9.09 28.31
CA MET A 438 -27.00 -10.11 28.74
C MET A 438 -27.06 -10.40 30.24
N THR A 439 -27.37 -9.43 31.11
CA THR A 439 -27.59 -9.67 32.54
C THR A 439 -28.84 -10.51 32.82
N ILE A 440 -29.84 -10.48 31.92
CA ILE A 440 -31.00 -11.38 31.98
C ILE A 440 -30.66 -12.75 31.36
N ALA A 441 -29.99 -12.76 30.19
CA ALA A 441 -29.72 -13.99 29.45
C ALA A 441 -28.66 -14.90 30.09
N ILE A 442 -27.56 -14.35 30.63
CA ILE A 442 -26.45 -15.15 31.15
C ILE A 442 -26.88 -16.06 32.33
N PRO A 443 -27.57 -15.58 33.37
CA PRO A 443 -28.09 -16.45 34.43
C PRO A 443 -28.98 -17.58 33.91
N TYR A 444 -29.92 -17.28 33.00
CA TYR A 444 -30.78 -18.29 32.39
C TYR A 444 -29.99 -19.33 31.58
N LEU A 445 -28.93 -18.91 30.90
CA LEU A 445 -28.06 -19.79 30.12
C LEU A 445 -27.20 -20.70 31.00
N ILE A 446 -26.63 -20.20 32.10
CA ILE A 446 -25.69 -20.97 32.93
C ILE A 446 -26.38 -21.82 34.01
N ASN A 447 -27.56 -21.41 34.50
CA ASN A 447 -28.22 -22.06 35.63
C ASN A 447 -28.63 -23.53 35.33
N PRO A 448 -28.31 -24.49 36.22
CA PRO A 448 -28.63 -25.91 36.02
C PRO A 448 -30.11 -26.27 35.89
N ASP A 449 -30.99 -25.50 36.51
CA ASP A 449 -32.46 -25.65 36.49
C ASP A 449 -33.13 -25.00 35.27
N GLN A 450 -32.36 -24.25 34.46
CA GLN A 450 -32.82 -23.55 33.26
C GLN A 450 -32.18 -24.17 32.01
N ALA A 451 -31.42 -23.41 31.21
CA ALA A 451 -30.83 -23.93 29.98
C ALA A 451 -29.54 -24.76 30.19
N ASN A 452 -28.93 -24.73 31.38
CA ASN A 452 -27.81 -25.61 31.80
C ASN A 452 -26.67 -25.69 30.76
N ALA A 453 -26.32 -24.56 30.13
CA ALA A 453 -25.42 -24.54 28.97
C ALA A 453 -23.95 -24.82 29.31
N ARG A 454 -23.51 -24.55 30.54
CA ARG A 454 -22.10 -24.73 30.99
C ARG A 454 -21.11 -24.15 29.97
N GLY A 455 -20.13 -24.92 29.51
CA GLY A 455 -19.17 -24.51 28.47
C GLY A 455 -19.79 -24.27 27.09
N LYS A 456 -20.94 -24.86 26.76
CA LYS A 456 -21.64 -24.64 25.48
C LYS A 456 -22.12 -23.20 25.29
N ILE A 457 -22.12 -22.37 26.34
CA ILE A 457 -22.27 -20.91 26.23
C ILE A 457 -21.18 -20.27 25.35
N GLY A 458 -20.04 -20.95 25.16
CA GLY A 458 -19.02 -20.61 24.17
C GLY A 458 -19.52 -20.63 22.71
N PHE A 459 -20.53 -21.44 22.36
CA PHE A 459 -21.18 -21.35 21.05
C PHE A 459 -22.04 -20.09 20.90
N PHE A 460 -22.73 -19.68 21.97
CA PHE A 460 -23.54 -18.46 21.98
C PHE A 460 -22.67 -17.20 21.79
N PHE A 461 -21.66 -17.02 22.64
CA PHE A 461 -20.75 -15.87 22.51
C PHE A 461 -19.78 -16.00 21.31
N GLY A 462 -19.41 -17.22 20.91
CA GLY A 462 -18.64 -17.45 19.68
C GLY A 462 -19.41 -17.05 18.42
N GLY A 463 -20.70 -17.37 18.34
CA GLY A 463 -21.60 -16.96 17.25
C GLY A 463 -21.82 -15.45 17.20
N LEU A 464 -22.13 -14.83 18.33
CA LEU A 464 -22.26 -13.37 18.43
C LEU A 464 -20.94 -12.65 18.13
N GLY A 465 -19.81 -13.20 18.58
CA GLY A 465 -18.46 -12.74 18.26
C GLY A 465 -18.14 -12.85 16.77
N ALA A 466 -18.58 -13.90 16.08
CA ALA A 466 -18.37 -14.07 14.64
C ALA A 466 -19.15 -13.03 13.82
N LEU A 467 -20.40 -12.74 14.20
CA LEU A 467 -21.19 -11.64 13.63
C LEU A 467 -20.53 -10.27 13.92
N SER A 468 -20.03 -10.09 15.14
CA SER A 468 -19.30 -8.89 15.56
C SER A 468 -18.02 -8.68 14.76
N LEU A 469 -17.27 -9.75 14.48
CA LEU A 469 -16.06 -9.74 13.66
C LEU A 469 -16.38 -9.38 12.20
N LEU A 470 -17.45 -9.94 11.64
CA LEU A 470 -17.89 -9.62 10.29
C LEU A 470 -18.23 -8.12 10.17
N TRP A 471 -19.07 -7.60 11.08
CA TRP A 471 -19.40 -6.17 11.16
C TRP A 471 -18.14 -5.32 11.36
N SER A 472 -17.27 -5.66 12.31
CA SER A 472 -16.06 -4.89 12.63
C SER A 472 -15.13 -4.79 11.42
N PHE A 473 -14.91 -5.90 10.72
CA PHE A 473 -14.09 -5.95 9.52
C PHE A 473 -14.68 -5.12 8.36
N PHE A 474 -16.00 -4.91 8.29
CA PHE A 474 -16.65 -4.01 7.34
C PHE A 474 -16.66 -2.53 7.77
N ARG A 475 -16.87 -2.23 9.05
CA ARG A 475 -17.26 -0.88 9.51
C ARG A 475 -16.12 -0.11 10.19
N VAL A 476 -15.29 -0.76 11.01
CA VAL A 476 -14.23 -0.12 11.81
C VAL A 476 -13.07 0.30 10.89
N PRO A 477 -12.71 1.61 10.81
CA PRO A 477 -11.56 2.11 10.07
C PRO A 477 -10.26 1.94 10.87
N GLU A 478 -9.12 2.25 10.25
CA GLU A 478 -7.85 2.41 10.98
C GLU A 478 -7.67 3.87 11.39
N THR A 479 -7.42 4.09 12.68
CA THR A 479 -7.37 5.41 13.33
C THR A 479 -5.98 5.77 13.84
N LYS A 480 -5.01 4.83 13.81
CA LYS A 480 -3.67 5.06 14.34
C LYS A 480 -2.94 6.25 13.70
N GLY A 481 -2.49 7.16 14.55
CA GLY A 481 -1.58 8.24 14.18
C GLY A 481 -2.22 9.21 13.19
N ARG A 482 -3.46 9.63 13.51
CA ARG A 482 -4.21 10.62 12.75
C ARG A 482 -4.66 11.77 13.64
N THR A 483 -4.77 12.96 13.06
CA THR A 483 -5.42 14.12 13.69
C THR A 483 -6.94 13.92 13.76
N TYR A 484 -7.65 14.78 14.51
CA TYR A 484 -9.11 14.76 14.47
C TYR A 484 -9.65 15.26 13.12
N GLU A 485 -8.98 16.22 12.49
CA GLU A 485 -9.30 16.71 11.14
C GLU A 485 -9.20 15.62 10.07
N GLU A 486 -8.11 14.83 10.05
CA GLU A 486 -7.95 13.69 9.12
C GLU A 486 -9.08 12.66 9.26
N LEU A 487 -9.55 12.45 10.49
CA LEU A 487 -10.68 11.59 10.76
C LEU A 487 -11.97 12.24 10.27
N ASP A 488 -12.18 13.54 10.49
CA ASP A 488 -13.38 14.28 10.06
C ASP A 488 -13.48 14.28 8.51
N ILE A 489 -12.36 14.47 7.80
CA ILE A 489 -12.21 14.29 6.35
C ILE A 489 -12.49 12.84 5.92
N MET A 490 -11.92 11.84 6.61
CA MET A 490 -12.15 10.42 6.30
C MET A 490 -13.64 10.02 6.42
N PHE A 491 -14.35 10.60 7.38
CA PHE A 491 -15.76 10.29 7.64
C PHE A 491 -16.73 11.10 6.77
N SER A 492 -16.42 12.35 6.42
CA SER A 492 -17.26 13.17 5.52
C SER A 492 -17.32 12.62 4.10
N ARG A 493 -16.19 12.11 3.56
CA ARG A 493 -16.11 11.54 2.20
C ARG A 493 -16.70 10.12 2.06
N GLY A 494 -17.43 9.61 3.06
CA GLY A 494 -18.27 8.40 2.97
C GLY A 494 -17.57 7.04 2.72
N ALA A 495 -16.25 7.01 2.54
CA ALA A 495 -15.52 5.91 1.88
C ALA A 495 -15.75 4.49 2.47
N SER A 496 -16.24 3.58 1.64
CA SER A 496 -16.45 2.17 1.97
C SER A 496 -15.26 1.29 1.54
N ARG A 497 -14.69 0.57 2.52
CA ARG A 497 -13.69 -0.53 2.49
C ARG A 497 -12.43 -0.51 1.59
N LEU A 498 -12.38 0.14 0.42
CA LEU A 498 -11.30 -0.03 -0.57
C LEU A 498 -10.21 1.06 -0.57
N LEU A 499 -10.51 2.31 -0.16
CA LEU A 499 -9.51 3.41 -0.16
C LEU A 499 -8.73 3.60 1.17
N ALA A 500 -8.99 2.78 2.19
CA ALA A 500 -8.42 3.00 3.53
C ALA A 500 -6.87 2.84 3.61
N ALA A 501 -6.25 2.20 2.63
CA ALA A 501 -4.79 2.03 2.55
C ALA A 501 -4.06 3.28 1.99
N SER A 502 -4.77 4.16 1.27
CA SER A 502 -4.22 5.35 0.60
C SER A 502 -4.18 6.59 1.49
N LEU A 503 -4.90 6.56 2.62
CA LEU A 503 -5.11 7.70 3.52
C LEU A 503 -3.89 7.96 4.43
N ARG A 504 -2.82 8.48 3.82
CA ARG A 504 -1.70 9.16 4.48
C ARG A 504 -1.26 10.46 3.80
N ILE A 505 -1.87 10.80 2.65
CA ILE A 505 -1.47 11.87 1.71
C ILE A 505 -2.69 12.74 1.33
N VAL A 506 -3.65 12.90 2.25
CA VAL A 506 -4.87 13.71 2.02
C VAL A 506 -5.25 14.55 3.24
N ILE A 507 -4.27 15.28 3.78
CA ILE A 507 -4.49 16.65 4.28
C ILE A 507 -3.88 17.55 3.20
N GLY A 508 -4.60 18.58 2.78
CA GLY A 508 -4.34 19.24 1.50
C GLY A 508 -5.60 19.29 0.63
N ILE A 509 -6.69 19.80 1.22
CA ILE A 509 -7.73 20.49 0.44
C ILE A 509 -7.89 21.87 1.10
N GLU A 510 -6.95 22.76 0.78
CA GLU A 510 -7.33 24.10 0.35
C GLU A 510 -8.15 24.00 -0.96
N TYR A 511 -8.45 25.12 -1.60
CA TYR A 511 -8.84 25.09 -3.01
C TYR A 511 -7.67 24.54 -3.83
N MET A 512 -7.70 23.22 -4.11
CA MET A 512 -6.64 22.58 -4.88
C MET A 512 -6.78 23.02 -6.34
N ILE A 513 -6.10 24.12 -6.66
CA ILE A 513 -5.72 24.51 -8.00
C ILE A 513 -4.81 23.39 -8.49
N TYR A 514 -5.43 22.36 -9.09
CA TYR A 514 -4.71 21.36 -9.86
C TYR A 514 -3.87 22.12 -10.90
N LEU A 515 -2.58 21.81 -10.96
CA LEU A 515 -1.67 22.36 -11.95
C LEU A 515 -2.26 22.10 -13.34
N LYS A 516 -2.57 23.18 -14.07
CA LYS A 516 -3.03 23.06 -15.46
C LYS A 516 -1.84 23.05 -16.40
N MET A 517 -2.06 22.56 -17.61
CA MET A 517 -1.09 22.71 -18.69
C MET A 517 -0.86 24.18 -19.10
N ASP A 518 -1.71 25.12 -18.66
CA ASP A 518 -1.51 26.57 -18.78
C ASP A 518 -0.57 27.16 -17.72
N ASP A 519 -0.50 26.56 -16.52
CA ASP A 519 0.32 27.06 -15.39
C ASP A 519 1.81 26.66 -15.54
N LEU A 520 2.09 25.64 -16.36
CA LEU A 520 3.43 25.15 -16.65
C LEU A 520 4.22 26.07 -17.60
N ALA A 521 5.54 26.15 -17.40
CA ALA A 521 6.43 26.78 -18.37
C ALA A 521 6.24 26.21 -19.80
N PRO A 522 6.33 27.04 -20.86
CA PRO A 522 6.16 26.57 -22.24
C PRO A 522 7.28 25.62 -22.65
N PHE A 523 7.01 24.72 -23.62
CA PHE A 523 8.02 23.80 -24.15
C PHE A 523 9.20 24.58 -24.72
N THR A 524 10.34 24.48 -24.06
CA THR A 524 11.55 25.25 -24.35
C THR A 524 12.71 24.28 -24.52
N HIS A 525 13.49 24.43 -25.59
CA HIS A 525 14.66 23.58 -25.84
C HIS A 525 15.75 23.87 -24.80
N THR A 526 16.41 22.83 -24.31
CA THR A 526 17.64 22.98 -23.51
C THR A 526 18.75 23.54 -24.40
N PRO A 527 19.48 24.60 -24.01
CA PRO A 527 20.59 25.11 -24.80
C PRO A 527 21.64 24.03 -25.07
N VAL A 528 22.08 23.90 -26.32
CA VAL A 528 23.02 22.85 -26.73
C VAL A 528 24.35 22.92 -25.96
N ASP A 529 24.80 24.13 -25.63
CA ASP A 529 26.04 24.38 -24.89
C ASP A 529 25.98 23.92 -23.41
N ASP A 530 24.79 23.76 -22.83
CA ASP A 530 24.62 23.30 -21.44
C ASP A 530 24.69 21.76 -21.31
N ILE A 531 24.43 21.03 -22.40
CA ILE A 531 24.30 19.57 -22.42
C ILE A 531 25.56 18.83 -21.90
N PRO A 532 26.80 19.23 -22.24
CA PRO A 532 28.00 18.65 -21.65
C PRO A 532 28.07 18.86 -20.12
N GLY A 533 27.63 20.02 -19.62
CA GLY A 533 27.59 20.33 -18.19
C GLY A 533 26.57 19.46 -17.42
N ILE A 534 25.43 19.18 -18.04
CA ILE A 534 24.43 18.23 -17.52
C ILE A 534 25.02 16.81 -17.45
N HIS A 535 25.60 16.33 -18.56
CA HIS A 535 26.25 15.02 -18.62
C HIS A 535 27.33 14.84 -17.52
N ASP A 536 28.20 15.84 -17.35
CA ASP A 536 29.29 15.79 -16.39
C ASP A 536 28.82 15.81 -14.92
N ARG A 537 27.69 16.48 -14.62
CA ARG A 537 27.04 16.41 -13.30
C ARG A 537 26.50 15.01 -13.04
N ILE A 538 25.68 14.50 -13.95
CA ILE A 538 25.01 13.19 -13.87
C ILE A 538 26.05 12.05 -13.75
N THR A 539 27.16 12.14 -14.47
CA THR A 539 28.28 11.19 -14.41
C THR A 539 29.06 11.29 -13.09
N ARG A 540 29.38 12.50 -12.63
CA ARG A 540 30.06 12.74 -11.34
C ARG A 540 29.26 12.18 -10.17
N THR A 541 27.94 12.35 -10.19
CA THR A 541 27.04 11.84 -9.15
C THR A 541 27.04 10.31 -9.07
N PHE A 542 27.10 9.59 -10.18
CA PHE A 542 27.28 8.13 -10.16
C PHE A 542 28.60 7.71 -9.48
N HIS A 543 29.67 8.46 -9.73
CA HIS A 543 30.98 8.20 -9.10
C HIS A 543 31.02 8.50 -7.59
N THR A 544 30.07 9.26 -7.02
CA THR A 544 29.88 9.35 -5.55
C THR A 544 29.42 8.03 -4.92
N HIS A 545 28.89 7.11 -5.73
CA HIS A 545 28.32 5.82 -5.34
C HIS A 545 27.04 5.88 -4.48
N THR A 546 26.50 7.07 -4.20
CA THR A 546 25.25 7.27 -3.46
C THR A 546 24.08 6.46 -4.04
N THR A 547 23.96 6.41 -5.38
CA THR A 547 22.92 5.66 -6.09
C THR A 547 22.97 4.14 -5.88
N ARG A 548 24.11 3.59 -5.42
CA ARG A 548 24.23 2.14 -5.17
C ARG A 548 23.41 1.68 -3.98
N ILE A 549 23.05 2.57 -3.06
CA ILE A 549 22.35 2.27 -1.81
C ILE A 549 20.86 1.96 -2.08
N LEU A 550 20.39 0.79 -1.63
CA LEU A 550 18.98 0.36 -1.77
C LEU A 550 17.97 1.43 -1.33
N GLN A 551 18.20 2.07 -0.18
CA GLN A 551 17.29 3.09 0.35
C GLN A 551 17.28 4.38 -0.48
N TYR A 552 18.37 4.72 -1.18
CA TYR A 552 18.37 5.83 -2.14
C TYR A 552 17.44 5.50 -3.31
N ARG A 553 17.63 4.34 -3.94
CA ARG A 553 16.81 3.89 -5.08
C ARG A 553 15.32 3.81 -4.71
N LEU A 554 15.02 3.24 -3.54
CA LEU A 554 13.65 3.18 -3.01
C LEU A 554 13.08 4.57 -2.68
N LYS A 555 13.88 5.56 -2.25
CA LYS A 555 13.41 6.94 -2.09
C LYS A 555 13.04 7.53 -3.45
N GLN A 556 13.97 7.53 -4.41
CA GLN A 556 13.76 8.11 -5.75
C GLN A 556 12.54 7.50 -6.47
N LEU A 557 12.40 6.17 -6.45
CA LEU A 557 11.22 5.47 -6.98
C LEU A 557 9.92 5.91 -6.29
N ARG A 558 9.91 6.03 -4.95
CA ARG A 558 8.71 6.45 -4.21
C ARG A 558 8.37 7.92 -4.41
N SER A 559 9.35 8.80 -4.59
CA SER A 559 9.09 10.20 -4.94
C SER A 559 8.51 10.32 -6.35
N LEU A 560 9.06 9.59 -7.34
CA LEU A 560 8.48 9.52 -8.68
C LEU A 560 7.04 8.98 -8.69
N TYR A 561 6.71 8.02 -7.81
CA TYR A 561 5.32 7.55 -7.65
C TYR A 561 4.37 8.69 -7.26
N TRP A 562 4.77 9.54 -6.30
CA TRP A 562 3.90 10.64 -5.83
C TRP A 562 3.81 11.76 -6.86
N GLY A 563 4.94 12.21 -7.44
CA GLY A 563 4.88 13.18 -8.54
C GLY A 563 4.01 12.75 -9.72
N LEU A 564 3.99 11.45 -10.07
CA LEU A 564 3.08 10.92 -11.11
C LEU A 564 1.63 10.72 -10.64
N LYS A 565 1.38 10.60 -9.33
CA LYS A 565 0.04 10.35 -8.77
C LYS A 565 -0.70 11.64 -8.45
N ASP A 566 0.03 12.65 -8.00
CA ASP A 566 -0.49 13.94 -7.58
C ASP A 566 -0.79 14.79 -8.83
N GLU A 567 0.09 14.75 -9.85
CA GLU A 567 -0.09 15.38 -11.17
C GLU A 567 -0.88 14.53 -12.18
N GLU A 568 -1.62 13.50 -11.75
CA GLU A 568 -2.44 12.64 -12.61
C GLU A 568 -3.42 13.42 -13.53
N PRO A 569 -4.04 14.54 -13.11
CA PRO A 569 -4.86 15.36 -13.99
C PRO A 569 -4.07 16.09 -15.08
N ALA A 570 -2.93 16.71 -14.74
CA ALA A 570 -2.07 17.41 -15.70
C ALA A 570 -1.47 16.44 -16.73
N LEU A 571 -1.02 15.27 -16.28
CA LEU A 571 -0.58 14.16 -17.14
C LEU A 571 -1.67 13.74 -18.14
N THR A 572 -2.93 13.71 -17.68
CA THR A 572 -4.09 13.34 -18.51
C THR A 572 -4.43 14.44 -19.52
N GLU A 573 -4.43 15.71 -19.09
CA GLU A 573 -4.67 16.88 -19.95
C GLU A 573 -3.64 16.95 -21.09
N ALA A 574 -2.35 16.81 -20.77
CA ALA A 574 -1.28 16.74 -21.75
C ALA A 574 -1.45 15.62 -22.79
N LEU A 575 -1.95 14.44 -22.40
CA LEU A 575 -2.22 13.35 -23.35
C LEU A 575 -3.45 13.60 -24.23
N LYS A 576 -4.48 14.31 -23.73
CA LYS A 576 -5.61 14.76 -24.56
C LYS A 576 -5.16 15.83 -25.56
N LEU A 577 -4.26 16.74 -25.15
CA LEU A 577 -3.69 17.79 -26.01
C LEU A 577 -2.74 17.24 -27.10
N ASP A 578 -1.85 16.30 -26.77
CA ASP A 578 -0.83 15.80 -27.71
C ASP A 578 -1.33 14.65 -28.62
N LEU A 579 -2.31 13.86 -28.17
CA LEU A 579 -2.74 12.61 -28.83
C LEU A 579 -4.25 12.39 -28.89
N GLY A 580 -5.07 13.29 -28.34
CA GLY A 580 -6.53 13.11 -28.28
C GLY A 580 -7.00 11.99 -27.34
N LYS A 581 -6.10 11.31 -26.60
CA LYS A 581 -6.45 10.23 -25.65
C LYS A 581 -7.45 10.70 -24.59
N SER A 582 -8.48 9.92 -24.30
CA SER A 582 -9.35 10.18 -23.16
C SER A 582 -8.69 9.80 -21.83
N ALA A 583 -9.28 10.25 -20.72
CA ALA A 583 -8.80 9.93 -19.37
C ALA A 583 -8.74 8.42 -19.09
N TYR A 584 -9.65 7.63 -19.67
CA TYR A 584 -9.63 6.19 -19.50
C TYR A 584 -8.45 5.55 -20.26
N GLU A 585 -8.23 5.93 -21.52
CA GLU A 585 -7.10 5.43 -22.30
C GLU A 585 -5.75 5.90 -21.73
N ALA A 586 -5.63 7.17 -21.32
CA ALA A 586 -4.44 7.73 -20.69
C ALA A 586 -4.05 6.99 -19.39
N TYR A 587 -5.03 6.74 -18.51
CA TYR A 587 -4.77 6.00 -17.26
C TYR A 587 -4.46 4.52 -17.52
N MET A 588 -5.21 3.86 -18.41
CA MET A 588 -5.02 2.44 -18.73
C MET A 588 -3.69 2.17 -19.45
N SER A 589 -3.27 3.07 -20.35
CA SER A 589 -2.11 2.86 -21.22
C SER A 589 -0.79 3.42 -20.69
N GLU A 590 -0.82 4.38 -19.76
CA GLU A 590 0.41 5.05 -19.32
C GLU A 590 0.47 5.32 -17.81
N ILE A 591 -0.44 6.15 -17.28
CA ILE A 591 -0.29 6.69 -15.91
C ILE A 591 -0.42 5.57 -14.88
N GLY A 592 -1.53 4.82 -14.92
CA GLY A 592 -1.75 3.66 -14.07
C GLY A 592 -0.71 2.55 -14.31
N TRP A 593 -0.14 2.45 -15.51
CA TRP A 593 0.90 1.46 -15.81
C TRP A 593 2.23 1.83 -15.12
N CYS A 594 2.70 3.08 -15.26
CA CYS A 594 3.91 3.57 -14.60
C CYS A 594 3.83 3.48 -13.07
N LEU A 595 2.68 3.90 -12.49
CA LEU A 595 2.43 3.79 -11.06
C LEU A 595 2.51 2.34 -10.55
N ASN A 596 1.95 1.38 -11.28
CA ASN A 596 2.02 -0.05 -10.92
C ASN A 596 3.43 -0.64 -11.09
N ASP A 597 4.17 -0.26 -12.15
CA ASP A 597 5.54 -0.70 -12.34
C ASP A 597 6.46 -0.21 -11.21
N ILE A 598 6.33 1.05 -10.78
CA ILE A 598 7.10 1.59 -9.65
C ILE A 598 6.84 0.78 -8.37
N LEU A 599 5.58 0.48 -8.06
CA LEU A 599 5.22 -0.33 -6.89
C LEU A 599 5.74 -1.78 -7.00
N PHE A 600 5.65 -2.39 -8.19
CA PHE A 600 6.18 -3.72 -8.46
C PHE A 600 7.71 -3.77 -8.29
N VAL A 601 8.44 -2.80 -8.82
CA VAL A 601 9.89 -2.68 -8.67
C VAL A 601 10.26 -2.44 -7.20
N CYS A 602 9.61 -1.50 -6.52
CA CYS A 602 9.83 -1.23 -5.09
C CYS A 602 9.65 -2.46 -4.20
N LYS A 603 8.70 -3.35 -4.54
CA LYS A 603 8.44 -4.59 -3.80
C LYS A 603 9.53 -5.65 -3.97
N ASN A 604 10.19 -5.70 -5.13
CA ASN A 604 11.11 -6.79 -5.48
C ASN A 604 12.60 -6.39 -5.48
N LEU A 605 12.93 -5.10 -5.54
CA LEU A 605 14.28 -4.57 -5.74
C LEU A 605 15.35 -5.16 -4.79
N GLU A 606 15.05 -5.31 -3.49
CA GLU A 606 16.02 -5.91 -2.55
C GLU A 606 16.38 -7.35 -2.92
N ALA A 607 15.42 -8.14 -3.42
CA ALA A 607 15.69 -9.49 -3.88
C ALA A 607 16.49 -9.51 -5.19
N TRP A 608 16.20 -8.59 -6.11
CA TRP A 608 16.89 -8.48 -7.40
C TRP A 608 18.35 -8.07 -7.26
N MET A 609 18.67 -7.19 -6.30
CA MET A 609 20.02 -6.68 -6.00
C MET A 609 20.98 -7.72 -5.39
N LYS A 610 20.52 -8.93 -5.02
CA LYS A 610 21.37 -9.94 -4.37
C LYS A 610 22.31 -10.62 -5.39
N ASP A 611 23.53 -10.94 -4.94
CA ASP A 611 24.49 -11.74 -5.72
C ASP A 611 23.83 -13.07 -6.11
N GLU A 612 23.87 -13.39 -7.40
CA GLU A 612 23.24 -14.56 -8.01
C GLU A 612 24.19 -15.77 -7.98
N ALA A 613 23.67 -16.98 -7.76
CA ALA A 613 24.49 -18.19 -7.77
C ALA A 613 24.84 -18.60 -9.21
N ALA A 614 26.08 -18.98 -9.47
CA ALA A 614 26.46 -19.55 -10.77
C ALA A 614 25.92 -21.00 -10.89
N PRO A 615 25.04 -21.30 -11.87
CA PRO A 615 24.48 -22.63 -12.05
C PRO A 615 25.54 -23.65 -12.51
N ASP A 616 25.21 -24.94 -12.35
CA ASP A 616 25.96 -26.10 -12.89
C ASP A 616 27.47 -26.17 -12.53
N MET A 617 27.89 -25.44 -11.50
CA MET A 617 29.27 -25.40 -11.04
C MET A 617 29.70 -26.74 -10.41
N PRO A 618 30.79 -27.38 -10.89
CA PRO A 618 31.37 -28.56 -10.25
C PRO A 618 31.74 -28.28 -8.78
N LEU A 619 31.60 -29.28 -7.91
CA LEU A 619 31.82 -29.13 -6.46
C LEU A 619 33.19 -28.52 -6.10
N MET A 620 34.26 -28.87 -6.84
CA MET A 620 35.59 -28.28 -6.66
C MET A 620 35.61 -26.76 -6.93
N ASN A 621 34.82 -26.30 -7.92
CA ASN A 621 34.69 -24.88 -8.25
C ASN A 621 33.81 -24.16 -7.22
N MET A 622 32.81 -24.81 -6.61
CA MET A 622 31.98 -24.20 -5.56
C MET A 622 32.81 -23.74 -4.34
N LEU A 623 33.93 -24.43 -4.05
CA LEU A 623 34.87 -24.04 -2.99
C LEU A 623 35.51 -22.66 -3.25
N MET A 624 35.57 -22.21 -4.50
CA MET A 624 36.03 -20.88 -4.94
C MET A 624 34.97 -19.78 -4.77
N ARG A 625 33.83 -20.07 -4.11
CA ARG A 625 32.71 -19.15 -3.88
C ARG A 625 32.26 -18.37 -5.15
N PRO A 626 31.99 -19.07 -6.28
CA PRO A 626 31.58 -18.45 -7.53
C PRO A 626 30.19 -17.84 -7.40
N ARG A 627 30.03 -16.60 -7.83
CA ARG A 627 28.75 -15.87 -7.86
C ARG A 627 28.77 -14.77 -8.92
N ILE A 628 27.58 -14.32 -9.31
CA ILE A 628 27.37 -13.24 -10.26
C ILE A 628 26.86 -12.04 -9.46
N ARG A 629 27.75 -11.07 -9.23
CA ARG A 629 27.44 -9.80 -8.57
C ARG A 629 26.73 -8.88 -9.57
N LYS A 630 25.81 -8.06 -9.07
CA LYS A 630 25.03 -7.13 -9.88
C LYS A 630 25.42 -5.69 -9.55
N ASP A 631 26.24 -5.08 -10.41
CA ASP A 631 26.68 -3.69 -10.29
C ASP A 631 25.94 -2.84 -11.37
N PRO A 632 25.46 -1.61 -11.08
CA PRO A 632 24.89 -0.72 -12.10
C PRO A 632 25.88 -0.39 -13.22
N LEU A 633 25.38 -0.12 -14.43
CA LEU A 633 26.22 0.29 -15.56
C LEU A 633 26.90 1.64 -15.33
N GLY A 634 26.15 2.72 -15.07
CA GLY A 634 26.72 4.05 -14.87
C GLY A 634 25.75 5.20 -15.13
N ALA A 635 26.19 6.20 -15.89
CA ALA A 635 25.32 7.27 -16.39
C ALA A 635 24.65 6.83 -17.70
N VAL A 636 23.32 6.96 -17.80
CA VAL A 636 22.55 6.43 -18.94
C VAL A 636 21.69 7.48 -19.63
N LEU A 637 21.62 7.41 -20.96
CA LEU A 637 20.72 8.24 -21.76
C LEU A 637 19.46 7.46 -22.14
N ILE A 638 18.30 8.06 -21.95
CA ILE A 638 16.98 7.48 -22.25
C ILE A 638 16.27 8.42 -23.22
N ILE A 639 16.04 7.98 -24.45
CA ILE A 639 15.33 8.76 -25.49
C ILE A 639 13.95 8.13 -25.72
N GLY A 640 12.90 8.89 -25.38
CA GLY A 640 11.50 8.48 -25.46
C GLY A 640 10.86 8.70 -26.83
N ALA A 641 9.76 7.99 -27.08
CA ALA A 641 8.89 8.18 -28.24
C ALA A 641 7.67 9.07 -27.89
N TYR A 642 6.88 9.46 -28.90
CA TYR A 642 5.73 10.38 -28.72
C TYR A 642 4.39 9.69 -28.46
N ASN A 643 4.26 8.40 -28.76
CA ASN A 643 2.96 7.72 -28.86
C ASN A 643 2.48 7.17 -27.51
N PHE A 644 3.39 6.81 -26.62
CA PHE A 644 3.15 6.63 -25.19
C PHE A 644 4.27 7.37 -24.44
N PRO A 645 4.22 8.72 -24.43
CA PRO A 645 5.36 9.55 -24.06
C PRO A 645 5.80 9.38 -22.61
N TYR A 646 4.90 9.07 -21.68
CA TYR A 646 5.27 8.73 -20.30
C TYR A 646 5.79 7.31 -20.24
N MET A 647 5.06 6.32 -20.76
CA MET A 647 5.41 4.91 -20.56
C MET A 647 6.77 4.54 -21.19
N LEU A 648 7.07 5.10 -22.37
CA LEU A 648 8.30 4.79 -23.13
C LEU A 648 9.53 5.61 -22.72
N ALA A 649 9.37 6.59 -21.83
CA ALA A 649 10.47 7.34 -21.20
C ALA A 649 10.66 6.97 -19.71
N LEU A 650 9.56 6.84 -18.96
CA LEU A 650 9.58 6.52 -17.53
C LEU A 650 9.76 5.02 -17.27
N GLY A 651 9.20 4.14 -18.11
CA GLY A 651 9.41 2.69 -18.03
C GLY A 651 10.89 2.26 -17.98
N PRO A 652 11.76 2.76 -18.89
CA PRO A 652 13.21 2.56 -18.77
C PRO A 652 13.85 3.34 -17.60
N LEU A 653 13.39 4.56 -17.25
CA LEU A 653 13.92 5.30 -16.10
C LEU A 653 13.74 4.53 -14.79
N ILE A 654 12.56 3.95 -14.57
CA ILE A 654 12.26 3.09 -13.41
C ILE A 654 13.28 1.94 -13.32
N GLY A 655 13.69 1.39 -14.47
CA GLY A 655 14.78 0.41 -14.58
C GLY A 655 16.16 0.95 -14.19
N ALA A 656 16.52 2.15 -14.67
CA ALA A 656 17.79 2.80 -14.37
C ALA A 656 17.92 3.18 -12.89
N ILE A 657 16.87 3.76 -12.28
CA ILE A 657 16.82 4.05 -10.84
C ILE A 657 16.93 2.73 -10.04
N ALA A 658 16.26 1.67 -10.49
CA ALA A 658 16.30 0.37 -9.84
C ALA A 658 17.68 -0.30 -9.91
N SER A 659 18.37 -0.27 -11.05
CA SER A 659 19.73 -0.83 -11.17
C SER A 659 20.77 -0.04 -10.36
N GLY A 660 20.52 1.26 -10.13
CA GLY A 660 21.40 2.18 -9.40
C GLY A 660 22.19 3.12 -10.31
N CYS A 661 21.75 3.32 -11.55
CA CYS A 661 22.30 4.30 -12.49
C CYS A 661 21.84 5.74 -12.15
N THR A 662 22.59 6.72 -12.67
CA THR A 662 22.10 8.09 -12.91
C THR A 662 21.62 8.19 -14.36
N ALA A 663 20.73 9.13 -14.70
CA ALA A 663 20.14 9.18 -16.04
C ALA A 663 19.85 10.60 -16.57
N VAL A 664 19.92 10.77 -17.89
CA VAL A 664 19.27 11.88 -18.59
C VAL A 664 18.15 11.32 -19.47
N LEU A 665 16.98 11.96 -19.40
CA LEU A 665 15.86 11.68 -20.30
C LEU A 665 15.79 12.73 -21.41
N LYS A 666 15.47 12.27 -22.61
CA LYS A 666 15.12 13.09 -23.77
C LYS A 666 13.69 12.70 -24.19
N PRO A 667 12.64 13.44 -23.74
CA PRO A 667 11.26 13.25 -24.19
C PRO A 667 11.10 13.56 -25.68
N SER A 668 10.03 13.11 -26.31
CA SER A 668 9.80 13.45 -27.73
C SER A 668 9.20 14.85 -27.88
N GLU A 669 9.81 15.66 -28.73
CA GLU A 669 9.33 16.98 -29.16
C GLU A 669 8.00 16.92 -29.94
N ASN A 670 7.58 15.72 -30.36
CA ASN A 670 6.30 15.50 -31.03
C ASN A 670 5.14 15.32 -30.02
N ALA A 671 5.42 15.24 -28.71
CA ALA A 671 4.43 15.26 -27.63
C ALA A 671 4.82 16.36 -26.60
N PRO A 672 4.75 17.65 -26.99
CA PRO A 672 5.35 18.73 -26.23
C PRO A 672 4.68 19.01 -24.89
N ASN A 673 3.38 18.75 -24.74
CA ASN A 673 2.69 18.94 -23.45
C ASN A 673 3.10 17.86 -22.46
N SER A 674 3.13 16.61 -22.92
CA SER A 674 3.63 15.45 -22.18
C SER A 674 5.09 15.63 -21.78
N ALA A 675 5.91 16.23 -22.65
CA ALA A 675 7.30 16.57 -22.36
C ALA A 675 7.43 17.64 -21.25
N ARG A 676 6.58 18.68 -21.25
CA ARG A 676 6.56 19.75 -20.22
C ARG A 676 6.24 19.19 -18.83
N ILE A 677 5.13 18.44 -18.69
CA ILE A 677 4.72 17.90 -17.40
C ILE A 677 5.69 16.81 -16.89
N MET A 678 6.28 16.00 -17.78
CA MET A 678 7.31 15.03 -17.40
C MET A 678 8.57 15.70 -16.83
N GLN A 679 9.00 16.82 -17.41
CA GLN A 679 10.10 17.62 -16.88
C GLN A 679 9.78 18.15 -15.48
N HIS A 680 8.64 18.82 -15.32
CA HIS A 680 8.21 19.37 -14.03
C HIS A 680 8.19 18.29 -12.93
N ILE A 681 7.56 17.14 -13.20
CA ILE A 681 7.50 16.02 -12.26
C ILE A 681 8.89 15.52 -11.89
N ILE A 682 9.81 15.40 -12.85
CA ILE A 682 11.18 14.92 -12.58
C ILE A 682 11.96 15.94 -11.75
N GLU A 683 11.87 17.23 -12.07
CA GLU A 683 12.54 18.32 -11.34
C GLU A 683 12.06 18.44 -9.89
N GLN A 684 10.77 18.24 -9.62
CA GLN A 684 10.21 18.28 -8.25
C GLN A 684 10.41 16.96 -7.48
N SER A 685 10.40 15.81 -8.16
CA SER A 685 10.37 14.49 -7.50
C SER A 685 11.73 13.84 -7.32
N LEU A 686 12.69 14.11 -8.21
CA LEU A 686 13.96 13.39 -8.29
C LEU A 686 15.14 14.28 -7.92
N SER A 687 16.28 13.65 -7.62
CA SER A 687 17.53 14.38 -7.38
C SER A 687 18.11 14.87 -8.72
N SER A 688 18.11 16.18 -8.95
CA SER A 688 18.68 16.85 -10.13
C SER A 688 20.20 16.69 -10.30
N ASP A 689 20.91 16.26 -9.25
CA ASP A 689 22.30 15.78 -9.35
C ASP A 689 22.40 14.44 -10.10
N ALA A 690 21.33 13.63 -10.13
CA ALA A 690 21.31 12.24 -10.57
C ALA A 690 20.35 11.95 -11.73
N TYR A 691 19.32 12.77 -11.93
CA TYR A 691 18.26 12.60 -12.93
C TYR A 691 17.87 13.97 -13.52
N GLU A 692 17.99 14.13 -14.83
CA GLU A 692 17.64 15.37 -15.56
C GLU A 692 16.74 15.07 -16.78
N VAL A 693 15.95 16.05 -17.20
CA VAL A 693 15.32 16.10 -18.53
C VAL A 693 16.04 17.09 -19.44
N VAL A 694 16.38 16.68 -20.66
CA VAL A 694 16.86 17.55 -21.74
C VAL A 694 15.78 17.63 -22.81
N GLN A 695 15.24 18.83 -23.01
CA GLN A 695 14.23 19.12 -24.01
C GLN A 695 14.87 19.56 -25.33
N GLY A 696 14.17 19.33 -26.43
CA GLY A 696 14.59 19.76 -27.76
C GLY A 696 14.26 18.71 -28.81
N GLY A 697 14.82 18.85 -30.01
CA GLY A 697 14.66 17.93 -31.14
C GLY A 697 15.98 17.30 -31.55
N ILE A 698 16.28 17.36 -32.86
CA ILE A 698 17.49 16.77 -33.47
C ILE A 698 18.79 17.40 -32.96
N PRO A 699 18.96 18.74 -32.82
CA PRO A 699 20.21 19.34 -32.36
C PRO A 699 20.63 18.86 -30.97
N GLU A 700 19.70 18.90 -30.02
CA GLU A 700 19.91 18.56 -28.61
C GLU A 700 20.12 17.04 -28.46
N THR A 701 19.38 16.23 -29.23
CA THR A 701 19.63 14.78 -29.32
C THR A 701 21.01 14.48 -29.90
N THR A 702 21.51 15.27 -30.85
CA THR A 702 22.83 15.06 -31.46
C THR A 702 23.94 15.39 -30.46
N ALA A 703 23.84 16.52 -29.75
CA ALA A 703 24.79 16.89 -28.70
C ALA A 703 24.81 15.90 -27.53
N LEU A 704 23.64 15.34 -27.15
CA LEU A 704 23.56 14.23 -26.20
C LEU A 704 24.31 12.98 -26.72
N LEU A 705 24.18 12.64 -28.00
CA LEU A 705 24.86 11.50 -28.63
C LEU A 705 26.35 11.74 -28.92
N GLU A 706 26.88 12.93 -28.61
CA GLU A 706 28.32 13.23 -28.60
C GLU A 706 28.95 13.04 -27.20
N GLN A 707 28.13 12.88 -26.15
CA GLN A 707 28.61 12.59 -24.80
C GLN A 707 28.78 11.08 -24.56
N LYS A 708 29.56 10.70 -23.53
CA LYS A 708 29.99 9.32 -23.29
C LYS A 708 29.18 8.61 -22.21
N TRP A 709 28.03 8.07 -22.60
CA TRP A 709 27.15 7.28 -21.74
C TRP A 709 27.64 5.85 -21.50
N ASP A 710 27.33 5.27 -20.34
CA ASP A 710 27.55 3.85 -20.03
C ASP A 710 26.44 2.93 -20.59
N LYS A 711 25.30 3.52 -20.99
CA LYS A 711 24.19 2.86 -21.72
C LYS A 711 23.36 3.92 -22.44
N ILE A 712 22.90 3.62 -23.65
CA ILE A 712 21.81 4.36 -24.30
C ILE A 712 20.59 3.44 -24.43
N PHE A 713 19.41 3.97 -24.13
CA PHE A 713 18.10 3.35 -24.38
C PHE A 713 17.32 4.25 -25.34
N TYR A 714 16.80 3.68 -26.43
CA TYR A 714 16.02 4.41 -27.43
C TYR A 714 14.76 3.66 -27.80
N THR A 715 13.62 4.36 -27.81
CA THR A 715 12.38 3.88 -28.43
C THR A 715 12.06 4.69 -29.68
N GLY A 716 11.74 4.03 -30.80
CA GLY A 716 11.18 4.70 -31.98
C GLY A 716 11.38 3.96 -33.29
N ASN A 717 12.07 4.57 -34.25
CA ASN A 717 12.14 4.08 -35.64
C ASN A 717 13.54 3.57 -36.05
N VAL A 718 13.56 2.66 -37.01
CA VAL A 718 14.76 1.96 -37.49
C VAL A 718 15.83 2.91 -38.07
N GLY A 719 15.43 4.04 -38.68
CA GLY A 719 16.37 5.03 -39.23
C GLY A 719 17.18 5.72 -38.12
N VAL A 720 16.50 6.23 -37.10
CA VAL A 720 17.14 6.89 -35.95
C VAL A 720 17.87 5.87 -35.07
N GLY A 721 17.33 4.65 -34.90
CA GLY A 721 18.02 3.56 -34.20
C GLY A 721 19.38 3.22 -34.84
N LYS A 722 19.48 3.24 -36.17
CA LYS A 722 20.74 3.06 -36.91
C LYS A 722 21.73 4.22 -36.74
N ILE A 723 21.24 5.46 -36.57
CA ILE A 723 22.08 6.64 -36.22
C ILE A 723 22.65 6.49 -34.80
N ILE A 724 21.79 6.15 -33.83
CA ILE A 724 22.18 5.97 -32.42
C ILE A 724 23.18 4.83 -32.26
N ALA A 725 22.95 3.69 -32.92
CA ALA A 725 23.89 2.57 -32.93
C ALA A 725 25.27 2.95 -33.51
N LYS A 726 25.30 3.80 -34.55
CA LYS A 726 26.54 4.31 -35.14
C LYS A 726 27.29 5.23 -34.16
N LYS A 727 26.61 6.21 -33.55
CA LYS A 727 27.22 7.13 -32.56
C LYS A 727 27.73 6.37 -31.33
N ALA A 728 26.93 5.46 -30.78
CA ALA A 728 27.30 4.65 -29.62
C ALA A 728 28.54 3.76 -29.87
N ALA A 729 28.82 3.36 -31.11
CA ALA A 729 30.02 2.61 -31.47
C ALA A 729 31.31 3.46 -31.36
N GLU A 730 31.23 4.79 -31.45
CA GLU A 730 32.37 5.70 -31.30
C GLU A 730 32.93 5.68 -29.86
N THR A 731 32.06 5.42 -28.87
CA THR A 731 32.38 5.37 -27.43
C THR A 731 32.39 3.94 -26.85
N LEU A 732 32.08 2.92 -27.65
CA LEU A 732 31.77 1.54 -27.25
C LEU A 732 30.60 1.43 -26.25
N THR A 733 29.66 2.38 -26.28
CA THR A 733 28.48 2.41 -25.43
C THR A 733 27.48 1.32 -25.85
N PRO A 734 27.03 0.44 -24.93
CA PRO A 734 25.97 -0.51 -25.25
C PRO A 734 24.63 0.21 -25.45
N VAL A 735 23.84 -0.26 -26.42
CA VAL A 735 22.50 0.29 -26.72
C VAL A 735 21.39 -0.75 -26.46
N THR A 736 20.22 -0.29 -26.02
CA THR A 736 18.94 -1.00 -26.19
C THR A 736 18.10 -0.20 -27.16
N LEU A 737 17.58 -0.86 -28.19
CA LEU A 737 16.80 -0.25 -29.26
C LEU A 737 15.44 -0.95 -29.32
N GLU A 738 14.38 -0.24 -28.96
CA GLU A 738 12.99 -0.67 -29.09
C GLU A 738 12.42 -0.01 -30.36
N LEU A 739 12.29 -0.77 -31.45
CA LEU A 739 11.96 -0.23 -32.76
C LEU A 739 10.63 -0.78 -33.28
N GLY A 740 10.02 -0.06 -34.23
CA GLY A 740 8.84 -0.50 -34.95
C GLY A 740 9.02 -1.73 -35.84
N GLY A 741 7.99 -2.06 -36.61
CA GLY A 741 8.02 -3.18 -37.54
C GLY A 741 6.76 -3.27 -38.41
N ARG A 742 6.70 -4.31 -39.25
CA ARG A 742 5.48 -4.67 -39.99
C ARG A 742 4.94 -5.99 -39.43
N ASN A 743 4.18 -5.85 -38.35
CA ASN A 743 3.67 -6.92 -37.51
C ASN A 743 2.50 -7.65 -38.22
N PRO A 744 2.63 -8.95 -38.55
CA PRO A 744 1.56 -9.74 -39.12
C PRO A 744 0.56 -10.19 -38.06
N ALA A 745 -0.72 -10.18 -38.42
CA ALA A 745 -1.74 -11.04 -37.81
C ALA A 745 -2.15 -12.14 -38.80
N ILE A 746 -2.05 -13.41 -38.40
CA ILE A 746 -2.44 -14.57 -39.20
C ILE A 746 -3.78 -15.10 -38.68
N VAL A 747 -4.75 -15.32 -39.57
CA VAL A 747 -6.08 -15.89 -39.26
C VAL A 747 -6.28 -17.12 -40.14
N SER A 748 -6.12 -18.31 -39.56
CA SER A 748 -6.33 -19.59 -40.26
C SER A 748 -7.82 -19.90 -40.41
N LYS A 749 -8.17 -20.84 -41.30
CA LYS A 749 -9.54 -21.38 -41.39
C LYS A 749 -10.07 -22.09 -40.14
N HIS A 750 -9.22 -22.39 -39.16
CA HIS A 750 -9.65 -22.94 -37.86
C HIS A 750 -9.84 -21.83 -36.79
N ALA A 751 -9.72 -20.56 -37.16
CA ALA A 751 -9.99 -19.44 -36.27
C ALA A 751 -11.49 -19.27 -35.99
N ASP A 752 -11.80 -18.73 -34.82
CA ASP A 752 -13.08 -18.07 -34.57
C ASP A 752 -13.03 -16.67 -35.24
N PRO A 753 -13.79 -16.41 -36.32
CA PRO A 753 -13.72 -15.13 -37.04
C PRO A 753 -14.19 -13.96 -36.17
N ARG A 754 -15.16 -14.18 -35.29
CA ARG A 754 -15.72 -13.16 -34.39
C ARG A 754 -14.70 -12.77 -33.32
N LEU A 755 -14.06 -13.75 -32.72
CA LEU A 755 -13.01 -13.53 -31.72
C LEU A 755 -11.78 -12.87 -32.36
N ALA A 756 -11.38 -13.28 -33.56
CA ALA A 756 -10.27 -12.68 -34.30
C ALA A 756 -10.54 -11.22 -34.68
N ALA A 757 -11.67 -10.95 -35.33
CA ALA A 757 -12.04 -9.62 -35.80
C ALA A 757 -12.11 -8.60 -34.65
N ARG A 758 -12.78 -8.95 -33.54
CA ARG A 758 -12.92 -8.07 -32.36
C ARG A 758 -11.59 -7.74 -31.71
N ARG A 759 -10.72 -8.74 -31.49
CA ARG A 759 -9.44 -8.57 -30.77
C ARG A 759 -8.43 -7.78 -31.59
N LEU A 760 -8.35 -8.06 -32.89
CA LEU A 760 -7.53 -7.29 -33.82
C LEU A 760 -8.04 -5.85 -33.96
N LEU A 761 -9.36 -5.64 -34.09
CA LEU A 761 -9.90 -4.30 -34.20
C LEU A 761 -9.62 -3.46 -32.95
N TRP A 762 -9.88 -3.98 -31.75
CA TRP A 762 -9.56 -3.29 -30.49
C TRP A 762 -8.08 -2.87 -30.41
N ALA A 763 -7.16 -3.77 -30.75
CA ALA A 763 -5.72 -3.50 -30.81
C ALA A 763 -5.29 -2.53 -31.93
N LYS A 764 -6.21 -2.10 -32.80
CA LYS A 764 -6.01 -1.03 -33.78
C LYS A 764 -6.68 0.29 -33.38
N LEU A 765 -7.80 0.24 -32.67
CA LEU A 765 -8.45 1.45 -32.14
C LEU A 765 -7.58 2.11 -31.06
N PHE A 766 -6.90 1.28 -30.24
CA PHE A 766 -5.96 1.72 -29.20
C PHE A 766 -4.89 2.68 -29.75
N ASN A 767 -4.84 3.90 -29.21
CA ASN A 767 -4.02 5.03 -29.64
C ASN A 767 -4.12 5.37 -31.15
N ALA A 768 -5.29 5.13 -31.76
CA ALA A 768 -5.51 5.17 -33.21
C ALA A 768 -4.50 4.34 -34.02
N GLY A 769 -3.99 3.23 -33.45
CA GLY A 769 -3.03 2.34 -34.11
C GLY A 769 -1.58 2.86 -34.11
N GLN A 770 -1.29 3.96 -33.41
CA GLN A 770 0.05 4.51 -33.20
C GLN A 770 0.80 3.69 -32.13
N VAL A 771 1.01 2.40 -32.38
CA VAL A 771 1.59 1.45 -31.42
C VAL A 771 2.57 0.53 -32.15
N CYS A 772 3.82 0.46 -31.69
CA CYS A 772 4.89 -0.35 -32.30
C CYS A 772 4.56 -1.85 -32.42
N VAL A 773 3.62 -2.34 -31.60
CA VAL A 773 3.11 -3.73 -31.63
C VAL A 773 1.76 -3.89 -32.31
N SER A 774 1.03 -2.83 -32.68
CA SER A 774 -0.25 -3.01 -33.39
C SER A 774 -0.02 -3.73 -34.72
N GLN A 775 -0.96 -4.58 -35.14
CA GLN A 775 -0.83 -5.28 -36.41
C GLN A 775 -0.83 -4.26 -37.56
N ASN A 776 0.11 -4.42 -38.49
CA ASN A 776 0.20 -3.58 -39.67
C ASN A 776 -0.64 -4.13 -40.81
N TYR A 777 -0.81 -5.46 -40.88
CA TYR A 777 -1.63 -6.17 -41.87
C TYR A 777 -2.15 -7.50 -41.31
N VAL A 778 -3.26 -7.98 -41.87
CA VAL A 778 -3.88 -9.26 -41.51
C VAL A 778 -3.86 -10.20 -42.71
N LEU A 779 -3.23 -11.36 -42.56
CA LEU A 779 -3.25 -12.48 -43.51
C LEU A 779 -4.43 -13.39 -43.14
N VAL A 780 -5.42 -13.49 -44.02
CA VAL A 780 -6.67 -14.22 -43.73
C VAL A 780 -6.89 -15.33 -44.76
N ASP A 781 -7.07 -16.55 -44.26
CA ASP A 781 -7.40 -17.73 -45.06
C ASP A 781 -8.73 -17.51 -45.83
N LYS A 782 -8.71 -17.78 -47.13
CA LYS A 782 -9.85 -17.55 -48.02
C LYS A 782 -11.11 -18.33 -47.66
N GLU A 783 -11.02 -19.44 -46.92
CA GLU A 783 -12.20 -20.16 -46.43
C GLU A 783 -12.94 -19.36 -45.32
N VAL A 784 -12.22 -18.60 -44.48
CA VAL A 784 -12.80 -17.85 -43.34
C VAL A 784 -12.99 -16.35 -43.62
N LEU A 785 -12.32 -15.81 -44.64
CA LEU A 785 -12.36 -14.38 -45.02
C LEU A 785 -13.78 -13.77 -45.03
N PRO A 786 -14.83 -14.37 -45.64
CA PRO A 786 -16.15 -13.73 -45.69
C PRO A 786 -16.77 -13.53 -44.30
N ALA A 787 -16.58 -14.50 -43.39
CA ALA A 787 -17.08 -14.44 -42.02
C ALA A 787 -16.26 -13.44 -41.19
N PHE A 788 -14.93 -13.45 -41.33
CA PHE A 788 -14.04 -12.49 -40.67
C PHE A 788 -14.37 -11.04 -41.05
N MET A 789 -14.59 -10.76 -42.34
CA MET A 789 -14.93 -9.41 -42.82
C MET A 789 -16.30 -8.94 -42.29
N HIS A 790 -17.30 -9.83 -42.23
CA HIS A 790 -18.61 -9.52 -41.65
C HIS A 790 -18.50 -9.16 -40.16
N GLU A 791 -17.84 -10.01 -39.37
CA GLU A 791 -17.64 -9.81 -37.93
C GLU A 791 -16.76 -8.58 -37.61
N LEU A 792 -15.83 -8.21 -38.51
CA LEU A 792 -15.06 -6.97 -38.40
C LEU A 792 -15.95 -5.74 -38.60
N GLY A 793 -16.93 -5.81 -39.49
CA GLY A 793 -17.96 -4.79 -39.65
C GLY A 793 -18.90 -4.67 -38.44
N GLU A 794 -19.30 -5.79 -37.82
CA GLU A 794 -20.09 -5.76 -36.58
C GLU A 794 -19.27 -5.23 -35.39
N ALA A 795 -18.01 -5.65 -35.24
CA ALA A 795 -17.12 -5.15 -34.20
C ALA A 795 -16.89 -3.63 -34.32
N LEU A 796 -16.80 -3.10 -35.55
CA LEU A 796 -16.67 -1.65 -35.78
C LEU A 796 -17.96 -0.90 -35.40
N ARG A 797 -19.14 -1.46 -35.71
CA ARG A 797 -20.44 -0.90 -35.26
C ARG A 797 -20.58 -0.92 -33.74
N GLU A 798 -20.09 -1.95 -33.06
CA GLU A 798 -20.13 -2.05 -31.60
C GLU A 798 -19.15 -1.08 -30.93
N PHE A 799 -17.93 -0.96 -31.45
CA PHE A 799 -16.87 -0.17 -30.81
C PHE A 799 -16.89 1.32 -31.19
N GLN A 800 -17.45 1.69 -32.35
CA GLN A 800 -17.58 3.07 -32.83
C GLN A 800 -19.02 3.33 -33.33
N PRO A 801 -20.04 3.24 -32.45
CA PRO A 801 -21.45 3.29 -32.84
C PRO A 801 -21.92 4.65 -33.40
N GLN A 802 -21.10 5.70 -33.25
CA GLN A 802 -21.33 7.05 -33.77
C GLN A 802 -20.26 7.46 -34.81
N GLY A 803 -19.48 6.50 -35.31
CA GLY A 803 -18.23 6.79 -36.04
C GLY A 803 -17.08 7.13 -35.09
N ALA A 804 -15.94 7.54 -35.64
CA ALA A 804 -14.78 7.95 -34.85
C ALA A 804 -14.66 9.48 -34.69
N LYS A 805 -15.37 10.27 -35.52
CA LYS A 805 -15.33 11.74 -35.48
C LYS A 805 -16.00 12.33 -34.23
N ASP A 806 -17.18 11.82 -33.88
CA ASP A 806 -17.99 12.36 -32.78
C ASP A 806 -17.74 11.58 -31.46
N ASN A 807 -16.54 11.00 -31.31
CA ASN A 807 -16.20 10.10 -30.21
C ASN A 807 -15.04 10.64 -29.36
N ASP A 808 -15.36 11.21 -28.20
CA ASP A 808 -14.38 11.76 -27.24
C ASP A 808 -13.35 10.74 -26.71
N ASP A 809 -13.66 9.44 -26.80
CA ASP A 809 -12.77 8.32 -26.45
C ASP A 809 -11.82 7.90 -27.60
N TYR A 810 -11.91 8.49 -28.80
CA TYR A 810 -10.99 8.19 -29.90
C TYR A 810 -9.72 9.06 -29.85
N SER A 811 -8.57 8.42 -30.03
CA SER A 811 -7.26 9.11 -30.16
C SER A 811 -7.07 9.69 -31.57
N HIS A 812 -6.25 10.74 -31.68
CA HIS A 812 -5.96 11.45 -32.92
C HIS A 812 -4.51 11.24 -33.37
N ILE A 813 -4.19 11.56 -34.62
CA ILE A 813 -2.82 11.44 -35.14
C ILE A 813 -1.95 12.57 -34.61
N VAL A 814 -0.79 12.24 -34.04
CA VAL A 814 0.06 13.17 -33.24
C VAL A 814 0.39 14.53 -33.90
N ASN A 815 0.48 14.60 -35.24
CA ASN A 815 0.69 15.85 -35.98
C ASN A 815 0.41 15.71 -37.48
N GLU A 816 0.27 16.86 -38.16
CA GLU A 816 0.03 16.96 -39.61
C GLU A 816 1.00 16.13 -40.45
N ARG A 817 2.28 16.03 -40.05
CA ARG A 817 3.29 15.25 -40.78
C ARG A 817 2.98 13.76 -40.76
N GLN A 818 2.54 13.22 -39.63
CA GLN A 818 2.11 11.81 -39.55
C GLN A 818 0.76 11.59 -40.24
N TRP A 819 -0.17 12.54 -40.11
CA TRP A 819 -1.46 12.49 -40.80
C TRP A 819 -1.28 12.46 -42.33
N SER A 820 -0.43 13.35 -42.86
CA SER A 820 -0.11 13.41 -44.29
C SER A 820 0.58 12.16 -44.80
N ARG A 821 1.44 11.53 -43.98
CA ARG A 821 2.06 10.23 -44.30
C ARG A 821 1.01 9.12 -44.40
N LEU A 822 0.10 9.04 -43.42
CA LEU A 822 -1.01 8.07 -43.42
C LEU A 822 -1.95 8.30 -44.62
N LYS A 823 -2.24 9.55 -44.95
CA LYS A 823 -3.07 9.91 -46.10
C LYS A 823 -2.40 9.52 -47.42
N SER A 824 -1.10 9.79 -47.56
CA SER A 824 -0.30 9.37 -48.73
C SER A 824 -0.24 7.84 -48.88
N LEU A 825 -0.14 7.08 -47.78
CA LEU A 825 -0.20 5.61 -47.80
C LEU A 825 -1.57 5.09 -48.24
N LEU A 826 -2.66 5.69 -47.74
CA LEU A 826 -4.02 5.33 -48.13
C LEU A 826 -4.31 5.69 -49.60
N ASP A 827 -3.88 6.86 -50.06
CA ASP A 827 -4.08 7.31 -51.44
C ASP A 827 -3.21 6.56 -52.46
N SER A 828 -2.14 5.90 -52.01
CA SER A 828 -1.23 5.08 -52.83
C SER A 828 -1.61 3.61 -52.91
N THR A 829 -2.58 3.14 -52.10
CA THR A 829 -3.03 1.74 -52.13
C THR A 829 -3.72 1.39 -53.45
N LYS A 830 -3.62 0.12 -53.85
CA LYS A 830 -4.48 -0.47 -54.89
C LYS A 830 -5.59 -1.33 -54.29
N GLY A 831 -5.62 -1.44 -52.97
CA GLY A 831 -6.69 -2.12 -52.23
C GLY A 831 -8.02 -1.39 -52.28
N LYS A 832 -9.08 -2.12 -51.98
CA LYS A 832 -10.45 -1.61 -51.90
C LYS A 832 -10.79 -1.28 -50.45
N ILE A 833 -11.14 -0.03 -50.15
CA ILE A 833 -11.72 0.34 -48.85
C ILE A 833 -13.06 -0.39 -48.67
N ILE A 834 -13.24 -1.06 -47.54
CA ILE A 834 -14.43 -1.82 -47.17
C ILE A 834 -15.22 -1.12 -46.05
N TYR A 835 -14.51 -0.57 -45.06
CA TYR A 835 -15.06 0.21 -43.94
C TYR A 835 -14.16 1.40 -43.60
N GLY A 836 -14.74 2.49 -43.08
CA GLY A 836 -14.01 3.72 -42.76
C GLY A 836 -13.55 4.49 -44.01
N GLY A 837 -12.40 5.15 -43.91
CA GLY A 837 -11.80 5.96 -44.99
C GLY A 837 -12.08 7.45 -44.92
N HIS A 838 -12.84 7.93 -43.93
CA HIS A 838 -12.92 9.37 -43.65
C HIS A 838 -11.66 9.85 -42.90
N THR A 839 -11.22 11.06 -43.21
CA THR A 839 -10.02 11.70 -42.66
C THR A 839 -10.26 13.20 -42.62
N ASP A 840 -9.83 13.87 -41.57
CA ASP A 840 -9.95 15.31 -41.40
C ASP A 840 -8.60 15.87 -40.90
N GLN A 841 -8.04 16.83 -41.64
CA GLN A 841 -6.70 17.34 -41.38
C GLN A 841 -6.70 18.34 -40.22
N ASP A 842 -7.71 19.20 -40.13
CA ASP A 842 -7.78 20.29 -39.16
C ASP A 842 -7.92 19.76 -37.72
N SER A 843 -8.59 18.61 -37.57
CA SER A 843 -8.70 17.87 -36.31
C SER A 843 -7.66 16.74 -36.17
N LEU A 844 -6.81 16.50 -37.17
CA LEU A 844 -5.88 15.36 -37.25
C LEU A 844 -6.55 13.97 -37.09
N LEU A 845 -7.86 13.89 -37.34
CA LEU A 845 -8.64 12.66 -37.30
C LEU A 845 -8.33 11.77 -38.51
N PHE A 846 -8.22 10.48 -38.26
CA PHE A 846 -8.08 9.46 -39.28
C PHE A 846 -8.94 8.25 -38.87
N GLU A 847 -9.98 7.90 -39.61
CA GLU A 847 -10.90 6.85 -39.16
C GLU A 847 -10.30 5.43 -39.26
N PRO A 848 -10.78 4.47 -38.45
CA PRO A 848 -10.49 3.04 -38.59
C PRO A 848 -10.84 2.51 -39.99
N THR A 849 -9.83 2.38 -40.84
CA THR A 849 -10.02 2.17 -42.28
C THR A 849 -9.60 0.75 -42.66
N VAL A 850 -10.58 -0.09 -42.99
CA VAL A 850 -10.37 -1.47 -43.41
C VAL A 850 -10.24 -1.52 -44.93
N VAL A 851 -9.12 -2.04 -45.43
CA VAL A 851 -8.79 -2.11 -46.86
C VAL A 851 -8.52 -3.56 -47.25
N GLN A 852 -9.23 -4.12 -48.22
CA GLN A 852 -8.84 -5.42 -48.80
C GLN A 852 -7.75 -5.17 -49.85
N VAL A 853 -6.58 -5.78 -49.69
CA VAL A 853 -5.44 -5.69 -50.61
C VAL A 853 -5.19 -7.04 -51.29
N GLU A 854 -4.81 -7.01 -52.57
CA GLU A 854 -4.61 -8.23 -53.39
C GLU A 854 -3.12 -8.60 -53.57
N SER A 855 -2.20 -7.90 -52.89
CA SER A 855 -0.76 -8.17 -52.95
C SER A 855 -0.03 -7.73 -51.67
N ALA A 856 1.04 -8.47 -51.32
CA ALA A 856 1.99 -8.09 -50.28
C ALA A 856 2.93 -6.92 -50.67
N ASP A 857 2.88 -6.48 -51.94
CA ASP A 857 3.58 -5.29 -52.45
C ASP A 857 2.76 -4.00 -52.34
N ASP A 858 1.53 -4.04 -51.82
CA ASP A 858 0.76 -2.83 -51.55
C ASP A 858 1.47 -1.98 -50.46
N PRO A 859 1.52 -0.63 -50.58
CA PRO A 859 2.18 0.22 -49.59
C PRO A 859 1.68 0.00 -48.16
N LEU A 860 0.41 -0.36 -47.97
CA LEU A 860 -0.16 -0.66 -46.65
C LEU A 860 0.46 -1.89 -45.97
N VAL A 861 1.10 -2.79 -46.74
CA VAL A 861 1.82 -3.99 -46.25
C VAL A 861 3.35 -3.79 -46.29
N ARG A 862 3.85 -3.03 -47.27
CA ARG A 862 5.28 -2.74 -47.42
C ARG A 862 5.82 -1.69 -46.45
N GLU A 863 4.99 -0.81 -45.89
CA GLU A 863 5.41 0.19 -44.90
C GLU A 863 4.78 -0.02 -43.51
N GLU A 864 5.42 0.53 -42.48
CA GLU A 864 4.85 0.55 -41.12
C GLU A 864 3.75 1.62 -41.06
N SER A 865 2.48 1.17 -41.11
CA SER A 865 1.32 2.06 -41.07
C SER A 865 1.34 3.00 -39.85
N PHE A 866 1.52 2.49 -38.63
CA PHE A 866 1.57 3.29 -37.38
C PHE A 866 0.40 4.27 -37.24
N GLY A 867 -0.80 3.76 -37.50
CA GLY A 867 -2.06 4.47 -37.56
C GLY A 867 -3.21 3.51 -37.85
N PRO A 868 -4.44 3.99 -38.06
CA PRO A 868 -5.66 3.16 -37.97
C PRO A 868 -6.02 2.43 -39.27
N LEU A 869 -5.04 2.20 -40.14
CA LEU A 869 -5.17 1.48 -41.41
C LEU A 869 -5.07 -0.04 -41.20
N VAL A 870 -6.10 -0.79 -41.59
CA VAL A 870 -6.22 -2.26 -41.47
C VAL A 870 -6.26 -2.89 -42.88
N PRO A 871 -5.11 -3.14 -43.52
CA PRO A 871 -5.03 -3.92 -44.73
C PRO A 871 -5.25 -5.42 -44.44
N ILE A 872 -6.18 -6.03 -45.16
CA ILE A 872 -6.52 -7.45 -45.15
C ILE A 872 -6.04 -8.07 -46.46
N LEU A 873 -5.15 -9.06 -46.37
CA LEU A 873 -4.58 -9.78 -47.52
C LEU A 873 -5.08 -11.23 -47.54
N PRO A 874 -5.91 -11.63 -48.52
CA PRO A 874 -6.42 -12.99 -48.65
C PRO A 874 -5.33 -14.01 -49.06
N VAL A 875 -5.12 -15.05 -48.26
CA VAL A 875 -4.16 -16.14 -48.54
C VAL A 875 -4.86 -17.48 -48.78
N GLN A 876 -4.24 -18.38 -49.55
CA GLN A 876 -4.80 -19.70 -49.85
C GLN A 876 -4.79 -20.65 -48.64
N ASP A 877 -3.76 -20.57 -47.80
CA ASP A 877 -3.55 -21.44 -46.66
C ASP A 877 -2.55 -20.85 -45.64
N LEU A 878 -2.26 -21.61 -44.58
CA LEU A 878 -1.33 -21.25 -43.51
C LEU A 878 0.16 -21.25 -43.95
N GLU A 879 0.53 -22.04 -44.95
CA GLU A 879 1.91 -22.09 -45.48
C GLU A 879 2.23 -20.81 -46.26
N GLU A 880 1.26 -20.30 -47.03
CA GLU A 880 1.31 -18.98 -47.64
C GLU A 880 1.34 -17.87 -46.60
N ALA A 881 0.50 -17.93 -45.56
CA ALA A 881 0.53 -16.94 -44.48
C ALA A 881 1.92 -16.83 -43.81
N ILE A 882 2.52 -17.97 -43.44
CA ILE A 882 3.85 -18.03 -42.81
C ILE A 882 4.94 -17.53 -43.77
N ARG A 883 4.90 -17.95 -45.04
CA ARG A 883 5.85 -17.49 -46.06
C ARG A 883 5.76 -15.99 -46.29
N THR A 884 4.57 -15.46 -46.55
CA THR A 884 4.35 -14.02 -46.78
C THR A 884 4.72 -13.19 -45.56
N ALA A 885 4.43 -13.65 -44.33
CA ALA A 885 4.87 -12.96 -43.11
C ALA A 885 6.41 -12.78 -43.07
N ASN A 886 7.15 -13.88 -43.30
CA ASN A 886 8.61 -13.87 -43.32
C ASN A 886 9.20 -13.05 -44.49
N GLU A 887 8.57 -13.06 -45.67
CA GLU A 887 8.98 -12.29 -46.86
C GLU A 887 8.68 -10.79 -46.76
N VAL A 888 7.60 -10.41 -46.05
CA VAL A 888 7.28 -9.02 -45.76
C VAL A 888 8.28 -8.50 -44.71
N HIS A 889 8.40 -9.16 -43.56
CA HIS A 889 9.35 -8.76 -42.52
C HIS A 889 9.82 -9.97 -41.71
N ALA A 890 11.11 -10.31 -41.80
CA ALA A 890 11.65 -11.52 -41.18
C ALA A 890 11.81 -11.47 -39.65
N THR A 891 11.69 -10.27 -39.04
CA THR A 891 11.80 -10.07 -37.58
C THR A 891 10.98 -8.88 -37.05
N PRO A 892 9.63 -8.88 -37.16
CA PRO A 892 8.75 -7.85 -36.56
C PRO A 892 8.84 -7.79 -35.04
N LEU A 893 8.38 -6.69 -34.45
CA LEU A 893 8.31 -6.55 -33.00
C LEU A 893 7.24 -7.49 -32.43
N ALA A 894 6.08 -7.55 -33.09
CA ALA A 894 4.94 -8.38 -32.70
C ALA A 894 4.50 -9.36 -33.80
N LEU A 895 3.94 -10.49 -33.37
CA LEU A 895 3.28 -11.51 -34.19
C LEU A 895 1.96 -11.93 -33.55
N TYR A 896 0.89 -12.02 -34.34
CA TYR A 896 -0.40 -12.52 -33.89
C TYR A 896 -0.87 -13.70 -34.74
N THR A 897 -1.48 -14.70 -34.09
CA THR A 897 -1.97 -15.90 -34.76
C THR A 897 -3.30 -16.35 -34.15
N PHE A 898 -4.31 -16.54 -35.00
CA PHE A 898 -5.64 -17.00 -34.65
C PHE A 898 -5.92 -18.30 -35.39
N GLY A 899 -6.28 -19.35 -34.66
CA GLY A 899 -6.45 -20.68 -35.25
C GLY A 899 -6.44 -21.81 -34.21
N SER A 900 -6.24 -23.03 -34.70
CA SER A 900 -6.12 -24.21 -33.84
C SER A 900 -4.83 -24.19 -33.01
N LYS A 901 -4.75 -25.05 -31.99
CA LYS A 901 -3.52 -25.24 -31.22
C LYS A 901 -2.35 -25.72 -32.10
N ALA A 902 -2.61 -26.47 -33.17
CA ALA A 902 -1.59 -26.92 -34.10
C ALA A 902 -1.11 -25.76 -34.99
N ASP A 903 -2.04 -24.96 -35.51
CA ASP A 903 -1.77 -23.80 -36.37
C ASP A 903 -0.87 -22.80 -35.64
N ASN A 904 -1.28 -22.39 -34.43
CA ASN A 904 -0.56 -21.44 -33.60
C ASN A 904 0.83 -21.98 -33.21
N ALA A 905 0.97 -23.29 -32.95
CA ALA A 905 2.26 -23.90 -32.68
C ALA A 905 3.19 -23.95 -33.92
N LYS A 906 2.63 -24.16 -35.13
CA LYS A 906 3.38 -24.12 -36.38
C LYS A 906 3.85 -22.69 -36.70
N VAL A 907 2.96 -21.70 -36.62
CA VAL A 907 3.30 -20.28 -36.84
C VAL A 907 4.45 -19.85 -35.92
N LEU A 908 4.41 -20.21 -34.63
CA LEU A 908 5.49 -19.91 -33.69
C LEU A 908 6.81 -20.68 -33.93
N ALA A 909 6.77 -21.81 -34.64
CA ALA A 909 7.96 -22.60 -34.96
C ALA A 909 8.64 -22.15 -36.27
N GLU A 910 7.90 -21.51 -37.18
CA GLU A 910 8.33 -21.20 -38.56
C GLU A 910 8.41 -19.69 -38.85
N THR A 911 8.26 -18.84 -37.84
CA THR A 911 8.43 -17.37 -37.92
C THR A 911 9.33 -16.85 -36.79
N ARG A 912 9.70 -15.57 -36.83
CA ARG A 912 10.49 -14.89 -35.78
C ARG A 912 9.90 -13.53 -35.46
N SER A 913 9.87 -13.16 -34.18
CA SER A 913 9.39 -11.87 -33.69
C SER A 913 10.04 -11.51 -32.35
N GLY A 914 9.90 -10.27 -31.89
CA GLY A 914 10.27 -9.87 -30.52
C GLY A 914 9.34 -10.49 -29.48
N GLY A 915 8.03 -10.43 -29.72
CA GLY A 915 7.01 -11.10 -28.93
C GLY A 915 5.82 -11.56 -29.78
N ALA A 916 5.05 -12.52 -29.27
CA ALA A 916 3.88 -13.07 -29.97
C ALA A 916 2.69 -13.31 -29.04
N THR A 917 1.47 -13.11 -29.55
CA THR A 917 0.23 -13.47 -28.85
C THR A 917 -0.60 -14.45 -29.69
N MET A 918 -1.11 -15.51 -29.07
CA MET A 918 -2.00 -16.49 -29.69
C MET A 918 -3.46 -16.17 -29.34
N ASN A 919 -4.33 -16.19 -30.35
CA ASN A 919 -5.76 -15.89 -30.28
C ASN A 919 -6.10 -14.52 -29.64
N ASP A 920 -5.16 -13.59 -29.59
CA ASP A 920 -5.33 -12.23 -29.06
C ASP A 920 -4.25 -11.28 -29.61
N ALA A 921 -4.34 -9.98 -29.33
CA ALA A 921 -3.39 -8.97 -29.78
C ALA A 921 -2.83 -8.14 -28.60
N ILE A 922 -1.64 -7.55 -28.76
CA ILE A 922 -0.87 -6.73 -27.79
C ILE A 922 -0.46 -7.42 -26.47
N PHE A 923 -1.20 -8.43 -26.00
CA PHE A 923 -1.18 -8.94 -24.62
C PHE A 923 0.17 -9.49 -24.08
N HIS A 924 1.13 -9.84 -24.95
CA HIS A 924 2.49 -10.19 -24.49
C HIS A 924 3.27 -8.96 -23.97
N ALA A 925 2.98 -7.76 -24.50
CA ALA A 925 3.65 -6.52 -24.14
C ALA A 925 3.09 -5.87 -22.86
N SER A 926 1.83 -6.14 -22.52
CA SER A 926 1.19 -5.62 -21.30
C SER A 926 1.60 -6.34 -20.01
N MET A 927 2.30 -7.48 -20.11
CA MET A 927 2.71 -8.28 -18.94
C MET A 927 4.01 -7.75 -18.32
N PRO A 928 4.00 -7.21 -17.08
CA PRO A 928 5.17 -6.57 -16.47
C PRO A 928 6.29 -7.55 -16.07
N THR A 929 6.04 -8.86 -16.13
CA THR A 929 7.00 -9.93 -15.81
C THR A 929 7.58 -10.63 -17.04
N LEU A 930 7.12 -10.31 -18.26
CA LEU A 930 7.74 -10.78 -19.49
C LEU A 930 8.78 -9.75 -19.95
N ALA A 931 9.92 -10.23 -20.42
CA ALA A 931 10.90 -9.37 -21.09
C ALA A 931 10.33 -8.95 -22.45
N PHE A 932 10.17 -7.65 -22.65
CA PHE A 932 9.73 -7.07 -23.92
C PHE A 932 10.94 -6.46 -24.63
N GLY A 933 11.14 -6.80 -25.90
CA GLY A 933 12.26 -6.32 -26.71
C GLY A 933 12.14 -6.75 -28.16
N GLY A 934 12.69 -5.95 -29.06
CA GLY A 934 12.81 -6.29 -30.48
C GLY A 934 13.93 -7.29 -30.80
N VAL A 935 13.93 -7.79 -32.04
CA VAL A 935 15.01 -8.63 -32.58
C VAL A 935 15.29 -8.28 -34.04
N GLY A 936 16.56 -8.18 -34.42
CA GLY A 936 16.95 -7.80 -35.79
C GLY A 936 16.55 -6.36 -36.10
N ASP A 937 15.85 -6.12 -37.22
CA ASP A 937 15.42 -4.77 -37.59
C ASP A 937 14.36 -4.17 -36.64
N SER A 938 13.64 -4.98 -35.84
CA SER A 938 12.72 -4.46 -34.80
C SER A 938 13.41 -4.10 -33.47
N GLY A 939 14.70 -4.39 -33.30
CA GLY A 939 15.43 -3.96 -32.12
C GLY A 939 16.51 -4.91 -31.59
N GLN A 940 17.07 -4.51 -30.45
CA GLN A 940 17.98 -5.34 -29.66
C GLN A 940 17.98 -4.93 -28.19
N GLY A 941 18.14 -5.92 -27.31
CA GLY A 941 17.92 -5.76 -25.87
C GLY A 941 16.47 -6.06 -25.50
N ALA A 942 16.14 -5.88 -24.22
CA ALA A 942 14.77 -5.99 -23.70
C ALA A 942 14.67 -5.26 -22.36
N TYR A 943 13.45 -4.92 -21.95
CA TYR A 943 13.13 -4.34 -20.64
C TYR A 943 11.79 -4.87 -20.10
N ARG A 944 11.13 -4.11 -19.22
CA ARG A 944 9.97 -4.43 -18.35
C ARG A 944 10.38 -5.22 -17.10
N GLY A 945 9.82 -4.85 -15.93
CA GLY A 945 10.02 -5.53 -14.65
C GLY A 945 11.49 -5.85 -14.32
N MET A 946 11.80 -7.13 -14.12
CA MET A 946 13.17 -7.60 -13.85
C MET A 946 14.11 -7.38 -15.05
N ALA A 947 13.61 -7.50 -16.29
CA ALA A 947 14.43 -7.23 -17.46
C ALA A 947 14.79 -5.74 -17.58
N SER A 948 13.95 -4.81 -17.09
CA SER A 948 14.38 -3.40 -16.90
C SER A 948 15.56 -3.28 -15.94
N PHE A 949 15.56 -3.99 -14.80
CA PHE A 949 16.68 -3.98 -13.86
C PHE A 949 17.96 -4.56 -14.48
N ASP A 950 17.86 -5.71 -15.16
CA ASP A 950 19.01 -6.35 -15.80
C ASP A 950 19.55 -5.56 -17.01
N CYS A 951 18.70 -4.87 -17.78
CA CYS A 951 19.07 -4.02 -18.92
C CYS A 951 20.06 -2.90 -18.55
N PHE A 952 19.97 -2.39 -17.31
CA PHE A 952 20.83 -1.36 -16.76
C PHE A 952 21.87 -1.88 -15.73
N THR A 953 22.10 -3.20 -15.69
CA THR A 953 22.99 -3.87 -14.72
C THR A 953 24.10 -4.68 -15.40
N HIS A 954 25.34 -4.51 -14.95
CA HIS A 954 26.44 -5.41 -15.28
C HIS A 954 26.44 -6.65 -14.35
N ARG A 955 26.26 -7.83 -14.95
CA ARG A 955 26.37 -9.14 -14.29
C ARG A 955 27.84 -9.57 -14.19
N ARG A 956 28.49 -9.15 -13.11
CA ARG A 956 29.91 -9.34 -12.82
C ARG A 956 30.21 -10.70 -12.19
N SER A 957 30.86 -11.60 -12.91
CA SER A 957 31.38 -12.85 -12.34
C SER A 957 32.46 -12.59 -11.28
N VAL A 958 32.30 -13.17 -10.08
CA VAL A 958 33.26 -13.06 -8.96
C VAL A 958 33.54 -14.44 -8.37
N THR A 959 34.82 -14.74 -8.16
CA THR A 959 35.31 -15.87 -7.35
C THR A 959 36.19 -15.37 -6.21
N GLN A 960 36.39 -16.19 -5.19
CA GLN A 960 37.29 -15.95 -4.07
C GLN A 960 38.11 -17.22 -3.79
N THR A 961 39.40 -17.20 -4.14
CA THR A 961 40.34 -18.28 -3.79
C THR A 961 40.67 -18.20 -2.29
N PRO A 962 40.32 -19.20 -1.45
CA PRO A 962 40.77 -19.26 -0.07
C PRO A 962 42.22 -19.77 -0.01
N GLY A 963 43.06 -19.19 0.85
CA GLY A 963 44.48 -19.56 0.95
C GLY A 963 44.74 -21.04 1.26
N TRP A 964 43.81 -21.73 1.94
CA TRP A 964 43.93 -23.16 2.24
C TRP A 964 43.86 -24.07 0.99
N MET A 965 43.35 -23.58 -0.15
CA MET A 965 43.33 -24.35 -1.39
C MET A 965 44.68 -24.36 -2.14
N GLU A 966 45.70 -23.63 -1.68
CA GLU A 966 46.99 -23.56 -2.38
C GLU A 966 47.66 -24.93 -2.58
N GLY A 967 47.50 -25.84 -1.61
CA GLY A 967 47.98 -27.23 -1.73
C GLY A 967 47.28 -28.03 -2.84
N LEU A 968 45.99 -27.78 -3.09
CA LEU A 968 45.24 -28.38 -4.22
C LEU A 968 45.64 -27.73 -5.55
N LEU A 969 45.89 -26.41 -5.52
CA LEU A 969 46.29 -25.62 -6.68
C LEU A 969 47.73 -25.90 -7.14
N ASN A 970 48.56 -26.59 -6.34
CA ASN A 970 49.89 -27.06 -6.76
C ASN A 970 49.86 -27.82 -8.11
N VAL A 971 48.77 -28.51 -8.46
CA VAL A 971 48.65 -29.20 -9.75
C VAL A 971 48.72 -28.26 -10.97
N ARG A 972 48.32 -26.99 -10.84
CA ARG A 972 48.38 -25.97 -11.91
C ARG A 972 49.68 -25.15 -11.94
N TYR A 973 50.59 -25.33 -10.98
CA TYR A 973 51.85 -24.56 -10.93
C TYR A 973 53.01 -25.29 -11.63
N PRO A 974 53.94 -24.58 -12.28
CA PRO A 974 55.19 -25.16 -12.77
C PRO A 974 56.02 -25.85 -11.66
N PRO A 975 56.96 -26.74 -12.02
CA PRO A 975 57.14 -27.36 -13.33
C PRO A 975 56.02 -28.37 -13.64
N TYR A 976 55.64 -28.45 -14.92
CA TYR A 976 54.55 -29.30 -15.39
C TYR A 976 55.02 -30.75 -15.62
N THR A 977 55.09 -31.54 -14.55
CA THR A 977 55.48 -32.96 -14.64
C THR A 977 54.38 -33.83 -15.25
N ALA A 978 54.75 -35.01 -15.76
CA ALA A 978 53.81 -36.01 -16.25
C ALA A 978 52.78 -36.43 -15.18
N GLU A 979 53.17 -36.41 -13.90
CA GLU A 979 52.22 -36.62 -12.79
C GLU A 979 51.20 -35.50 -12.65
N LYS A 980 51.61 -34.22 -12.70
CA LYS A 980 50.67 -33.10 -12.68
C LYS A 980 49.73 -33.17 -13.88
N SER A 981 50.25 -33.52 -15.06
CA SER A 981 49.44 -33.75 -16.27
C SER A 981 48.43 -34.89 -16.12
N LYS A 982 48.80 -36.01 -15.47
CA LYS A 982 47.87 -37.11 -15.17
C LYS A 982 46.80 -36.70 -14.14
N LYS A 983 47.20 -36.02 -13.07
CA LYS A 983 46.31 -35.54 -12.00
C LYS A 983 45.31 -34.51 -12.52
N ILE A 984 45.74 -33.52 -13.32
CA ILE A 984 44.83 -32.48 -13.84
C ILE A 984 43.81 -33.06 -14.83
N LYS A 985 44.21 -33.99 -15.70
CA LYS A 985 43.29 -34.76 -16.56
C LYS A 985 42.25 -35.55 -15.76
N GLN A 986 42.67 -36.24 -14.70
CA GLN A 986 41.75 -36.94 -13.79
C GLN A 986 40.77 -36.00 -13.05
N MET A 987 41.05 -34.69 -12.98
CA MET A 987 40.20 -33.67 -12.36
C MET A 987 39.34 -32.87 -13.35
N GLN A 988 39.75 -32.76 -14.61
CA GLN A 988 39.11 -31.90 -15.63
C GLN A 988 38.41 -32.68 -16.76
N ASP A 989 38.89 -33.87 -17.11
CA ASP A 989 38.38 -34.62 -18.26
C ASP A 989 36.97 -35.18 -17.98
N LEU A 990 35.94 -34.49 -18.47
CA LEU A 990 34.57 -35.02 -18.49
C LEU A 990 34.54 -36.31 -19.33
N LYS A 991 34.00 -37.39 -18.73
CA LYS A 991 33.82 -38.66 -19.44
C LYS A 991 32.60 -38.53 -20.36
N PRO A 992 32.72 -38.72 -21.68
CA PRO A 992 31.57 -38.64 -22.58
C PRO A 992 30.57 -39.74 -22.23
N ASP A 993 29.33 -39.33 -21.99
CA ASP A 993 28.17 -40.19 -21.80
C ASP A 993 27.65 -40.76 -23.14
N PHE A 994 28.25 -40.40 -24.28
CA PHE A 994 27.98 -40.95 -25.61
C PHE A 994 29.15 -41.80 -26.16
N ASP A 995 28.87 -42.76 -27.03
CA ASP A 995 29.87 -43.58 -27.73
C ASP A 995 30.53 -42.84 -28.92
N ARG A 996 31.38 -43.51 -29.71
CA ARG A 996 32.05 -42.90 -30.88
C ARG A 996 31.11 -42.69 -32.08
N GLN A 997 29.86 -43.10 -31.97
CA GLN A 997 28.80 -43.02 -32.96
C GLN A 997 27.72 -42.01 -32.53
N GLY A 998 27.89 -41.34 -31.38
CA GLY A 998 26.97 -40.34 -30.83
C GLY A 998 25.85 -40.89 -29.96
N ASN A 999 25.75 -42.20 -29.72
CA ASN A 999 24.65 -42.79 -28.94
C ASN A 999 24.93 -42.67 -27.44
N THR A 1000 23.93 -42.25 -26.66
CA THR A 1000 24.04 -42.19 -25.19
C THR A 1000 24.26 -43.58 -24.57
N LYS A 1001 25.42 -43.76 -23.94
CA LYS A 1001 25.82 -44.90 -23.12
C LYS A 1001 24.89 -45.03 -21.91
N ARG A 1002 24.09 -46.08 -21.88
CA ARG A 1002 23.30 -46.45 -20.70
C ARG A 1002 24.25 -46.98 -19.63
N SER A 1003 24.41 -46.23 -18.52
CA SER A 1003 25.30 -46.66 -17.44
C SER A 1003 24.77 -47.92 -16.74
N LEU A 1004 25.67 -48.68 -16.08
CA LEU A 1004 25.26 -49.87 -15.31
C LEU A 1004 24.23 -49.50 -14.23
N VAL A 1005 24.37 -48.33 -13.61
CA VAL A 1005 23.41 -47.80 -12.62
C VAL A 1005 22.06 -47.50 -13.28
N TRP A 1006 22.03 -46.93 -14.49
CA TRP A 1006 20.80 -46.68 -15.25
C TRP A 1006 20.10 -48.00 -15.64
N TRP A 1007 20.87 -49.03 -15.99
CA TRP A 1007 20.35 -50.37 -16.28
C TRP A 1007 19.78 -51.06 -15.03
N LEU A 1008 20.47 -50.94 -13.89
CA LEU A 1008 20.02 -51.48 -12.60
C LEU A 1008 18.75 -50.77 -12.07
N LEU A 1009 18.73 -49.43 -12.08
CA LEU A 1009 17.57 -48.63 -11.65
C LEU A 1009 16.31 -48.91 -12.46
N LEU A 1010 16.45 -49.26 -13.75
CA LEU A 1010 15.33 -49.65 -14.60
C LEU A 1010 15.04 -51.16 -14.62
N LEU A 1011 15.81 -51.98 -13.90
CA LEU A 1011 15.77 -53.45 -13.94
C LEU A 1011 15.81 -53.97 -15.40
N GLY A 1012 16.71 -53.42 -16.22
CA GLY A 1012 16.82 -53.69 -17.66
C GLY A 1012 15.64 -53.23 -18.52
N GLY A 1013 14.79 -52.33 -18.01
CA GLY A 1013 13.66 -51.74 -18.73
C GLY A 1013 14.11 -50.73 -19.80
N LYS A 1014 13.28 -50.53 -20.83
CA LYS A 1014 13.58 -49.55 -21.92
C LYS A 1014 13.12 -48.12 -21.58
N GLY A 1015 12.31 -47.92 -20.55
CA GLY A 1015 11.85 -46.62 -20.07
C GLY A 1015 11.17 -46.68 -18.69
N THR A 1016 10.87 -45.53 -18.10
CA THR A 1016 10.40 -45.37 -16.71
C THR A 1016 9.15 -46.18 -16.37
N VAL A 1017 8.14 -46.19 -17.24
CA VAL A 1017 6.90 -46.99 -17.06
C VAL A 1017 7.23 -48.49 -16.94
N SER A 1018 8.11 -49.00 -17.81
CA SER A 1018 8.53 -50.42 -17.77
C SER A 1018 9.33 -50.77 -16.52
N ALA A 1019 10.03 -49.80 -15.92
CA ALA A 1019 10.74 -49.97 -14.66
C ALA A 1019 9.78 -49.97 -13.46
N GLY A 1020 8.78 -49.07 -13.43
CA GLY A 1020 7.78 -49.03 -12.37
C GLY A 1020 7.03 -50.35 -12.21
N VAL A 1021 6.62 -50.96 -13.33
CA VAL A 1021 6.00 -52.31 -13.34
C VAL A 1021 6.97 -53.37 -12.81
N ARG A 1022 8.25 -53.36 -13.23
CA ARG A 1022 9.25 -54.33 -12.76
C ARG A 1022 9.57 -54.18 -11.27
N TRP A 1023 9.63 -52.96 -10.75
CA TRP A 1023 9.80 -52.69 -9.32
C TRP A 1023 8.58 -53.15 -8.51
N ALA A 1024 7.36 -52.91 -8.98
CA ALA A 1024 6.15 -53.40 -8.33
C ALA A 1024 6.13 -54.95 -8.25
N VAL A 1025 6.51 -55.65 -9.32
CA VAL A 1025 6.66 -57.11 -9.33
C VAL A 1025 7.77 -57.57 -8.36
N PHE A 1026 8.94 -56.92 -8.37
CA PHE A 1026 10.07 -57.27 -7.50
C PHE A 1026 9.73 -57.09 -6.01
N VAL A 1027 9.10 -55.97 -5.63
CA VAL A 1027 8.63 -55.71 -4.27
C VAL A 1027 7.53 -56.70 -3.87
N SER A 1028 6.62 -57.07 -4.79
CA SER A 1028 5.60 -58.09 -4.53
C SER A 1028 6.20 -59.46 -4.27
N LEU A 1029 7.21 -59.87 -5.04
CA LEU A 1029 7.93 -61.13 -4.84
C LEU A 1029 8.72 -61.14 -3.52
N LEU A 1030 9.34 -60.02 -3.13
CA LEU A 1030 9.98 -59.87 -1.82
C LEU A 1030 8.96 -59.95 -0.68
N ALA A 1031 7.78 -59.33 -0.82
CA ALA A 1031 6.72 -59.40 0.19
C ALA A 1031 6.17 -60.83 0.34
N VAL A 1032 5.97 -61.56 -0.76
CA VAL A 1032 5.60 -62.99 -0.73
C VAL A 1032 6.72 -63.84 -0.11
N GLY A 1033 7.98 -63.63 -0.50
CA GLY A 1033 9.13 -64.35 0.05
C GLY A 1033 9.28 -64.14 1.56
N ALA A 1034 9.15 -62.91 2.05
CA ALA A 1034 9.16 -62.60 3.48
C ALA A 1034 7.97 -63.23 4.24
N ARG A 1035 6.81 -63.37 3.59
CA ARG A 1035 5.62 -64.02 4.16
C ARG A 1035 5.78 -65.55 4.24
N VAL A 1036 6.41 -66.17 3.25
CA VAL A 1036 6.78 -67.59 3.26
C VAL A 1036 7.89 -67.87 4.28
N TYR A 1037 8.88 -66.98 4.40
CA TYR A 1037 9.96 -67.11 5.40
C TYR A 1037 9.46 -66.98 6.85
N ARG A 1038 8.44 -66.15 7.11
CA ARG A 1038 7.75 -66.06 8.40
C ARG A 1038 6.73 -67.18 8.66
N GLY A 1039 6.56 -68.10 7.71
CA GLY A 1039 5.67 -69.28 7.80
C GLY A 1039 6.44 -70.59 7.94
N ARG A 1040 7.71 -70.53 8.36
CA ARG A 1040 8.61 -71.65 8.65
C ARG A 1040 9.36 -71.37 9.95
#